data_AF-R7A3K4-F1
#
_entry.id   AF-R7A3K4-F1
#
_cell.length_a   1.000
_cell.length_b   1.000
_cell.length_c   1.000
_cell.angle_alpha   90.00
_cell.angle_beta   90.00
_cell.angle_gamma   90.00
#
_symmetry.space_group_name_H-M   'P 1'
#
loop_
_entity.id
_entity.type
_entity.pdbx_description
1 polymer ?
#
loop_
_entity_poly.entity_id
_entity_poly.type
_entity_poly.pdbx_seq_one_letter_code
_entity_poly.pdbx_strand_id
1 'polypeptide(L)'
;MIQDRIYSYFERNPQLHVLFIFDKMGIIQTELEDVKDWSDGYVYKVFDGAWFNTKYAIENTWKDKRVVLLFPVGTYPHSEEQQLQFPLLDMLKANMEYKEDDYASYIQQYNLPERFRGFIKKNIAEIMSSKIQNILNGHIDSATFSEDLVCRAFISNYLGDKKLLDWETIIVKMIILDATWEEKKRTDFWHRLSRNLDASKTANDKLMKLFGVSYNLNASQKMKSVAECLKYNCITQLLDVVPGDSYKQYKISSSAVLDQINKIYEWGTHDRLLSEKFIQSMRILASDIKEEEIINIYGIDANYFYYTEALCWPILQEIVEKKLMADPEDVNDRMRELSLKLPADSHIQIIIRFIEQSALFYMQVRGLGTLKLNNTKEYVNKYITEFYLVDMSYRKTLEAYHELITKENPIELVLNVAKRQLDQEYAKVANLLNLEWLTCVEEKGAWFTETGLKHQEDFYANESDLNVKQVIIISDALRYEVAMELMQRLAKEKNMASIEAYQAMLPTETKCCKLSLLPHHSLELIGTDMAVDGAVLATTEQRTAHLDKYREGGVCVRYEDVMNGDQISTRELFKRPLVYIFHDTIDEASHSQSPFEVISACRKAIDQLSVLIKRLHATWNVTNVVLTADHGFLYNDMKFEDKDKHNITDASAEKKTRYYLTDSDEYVEGIIKFPLERVSAIKCQMPLWIGVPVGTNRLAASGGYNFAHGGASLQEMIIPVIRSQQKRTNKTEKVGISLMNHNLNMVSSRLKFQLIQSEAVSMTVMERKVVCCIYNGDDPVTQEKVLTLNSTDATNLNNRVYEVTLNLQKSVSASMLQLRIYDADDRLNPLIRETVKNNTMIEQDF
;
A
#
# COMPACT_ATOMS: atom_id res chain seq x y z
N MET A 1 -14.25 46.46 -44.25
CA MET A 1 -14.14 45.03 -43.88
C MET A 1 -12.77 44.47 -44.30
N ILE A 2 -12.23 44.93 -45.43
CA ILE A 2 -10.88 44.60 -45.88
C ILE A 2 -9.78 45.27 -45.04
N GLN A 3 -9.95 46.53 -44.65
CA GLN A 3 -8.95 47.26 -43.84
C GLN A 3 -8.65 46.57 -42.49
N ASP A 4 -9.68 46.14 -41.76
CA ASP A 4 -9.51 45.42 -40.49
C ASP A 4 -8.79 44.08 -40.69
N ARG A 5 -9.09 43.38 -41.78
CA ARG A 5 -8.36 42.15 -42.16
C ARG A 5 -6.90 42.44 -42.44
N ILE A 6 -6.59 43.50 -43.18
CA ILE A 6 -5.21 43.92 -43.44
C ILE A 6 -4.48 44.19 -42.12
N TYR A 7 -5.08 44.92 -41.18
CA TYR A 7 -4.50 45.14 -39.86
C TYR A 7 -4.22 43.82 -39.13
N SER A 8 -5.15 42.87 -39.19
CA SER A 8 -4.96 41.55 -38.56
C SER A 8 -3.76 40.77 -39.10
N TYR A 9 -3.37 40.93 -40.38
CA TYR A 9 -2.16 40.30 -40.92
C TYR A 9 -0.90 40.81 -40.22
N PHE A 10 -0.80 42.12 -40.01
CA PHE A 10 0.34 42.74 -39.33
C PHE A 10 0.33 42.52 -37.81
N GLU A 11 -0.84 42.45 -37.19
CA GLU A 11 -0.96 42.14 -35.75
C GLU A 11 -0.53 40.71 -35.45
N ARG A 12 -0.92 39.75 -36.30
CA ARG A 12 -0.55 38.32 -36.14
C ARG A 12 0.90 38.03 -36.51
N ASN A 13 1.52 38.87 -37.33
CA ASN A 13 2.90 38.68 -37.81
C ASN A 13 3.72 39.95 -37.53
N PRO A 14 4.32 40.09 -36.34
CA PRO A 14 5.07 41.29 -35.97
C PRO A 14 6.28 41.59 -36.86
N GLN A 15 6.80 40.57 -37.57
CA GLN A 15 7.90 40.70 -38.53
C GLN A 15 7.43 41.02 -39.96
N LEU A 16 6.11 41.04 -40.22
CA LEU A 16 5.58 41.36 -41.54
C LEU A 16 5.82 42.84 -41.85
N HIS A 17 6.65 43.10 -42.86
CA HIS A 17 6.99 44.45 -43.31
C HIS A 17 6.05 44.93 -44.41
N VAL A 18 5.76 44.06 -45.38
CA VAL A 18 4.96 44.39 -46.57
C VAL A 18 3.85 43.37 -46.79
N LEU A 19 2.59 43.80 -46.88
CA LEU A 19 1.48 42.96 -47.32
C LEU A 19 1.18 43.27 -48.80
N PHE A 20 1.44 42.28 -49.67
CA PHE A 20 1.17 42.38 -51.10
C PHE A 20 -0.29 42.06 -51.39
N ILE A 21 -1.03 43.02 -51.94
CA ILE A 21 -2.41 42.83 -52.38
C ILE A 21 -2.41 42.79 -53.91
N PHE A 22 -2.95 41.74 -54.50
CA PHE A 22 -3.11 41.68 -55.96
C PHE A 22 -4.58 41.70 -56.30
N ASP A 23 -5.03 42.85 -56.77
CA ASP A 23 -6.44 43.08 -57.06
C ASP A 23 -6.79 42.50 -58.45
N LYS A 24 -7.52 41.39 -58.45
CA LYS A 24 -7.84 40.65 -59.68
C LYS A 24 -8.99 41.27 -60.46
N MET A 25 -9.85 42.05 -59.81
CA MET A 25 -11.10 42.55 -60.39
C MET A 25 -11.30 44.06 -60.18
N GLY A 26 -10.34 44.76 -59.56
CA GLY A 26 -10.43 46.18 -59.22
C GLY A 26 -11.30 46.47 -57.99
N ILE A 27 -11.75 45.41 -57.30
CA ILE A 27 -12.74 45.52 -56.21
C ILE A 27 -12.05 45.97 -54.92
N ILE A 28 -10.86 45.45 -54.63
CA ILE A 28 -10.14 45.76 -53.39
C ILE A 28 -9.65 47.21 -53.41
N GLN A 29 -9.13 47.67 -54.55
CA GLN A 29 -8.69 49.03 -54.74
C GLN A 29 -9.86 50.00 -54.52
N THR A 30 -11.04 49.70 -55.09
CA THR A 30 -12.24 50.52 -54.91
C THR A 30 -12.67 50.60 -53.44
N GLU A 31 -12.65 49.48 -52.69
CA GLU A 31 -13.01 49.49 -51.26
C GLU A 31 -11.98 50.25 -50.39
N LEU A 32 -10.70 50.23 -50.77
CA LEU A 32 -9.62 50.89 -50.03
C LEU A 32 -9.42 52.36 -50.42
N GLU A 33 -9.90 52.81 -51.58
CA GLU A 33 -9.86 54.21 -52.02
C GLU A 33 -10.70 55.14 -51.12
N ASP A 34 -11.78 54.63 -50.54
CA ASP A 34 -12.66 55.36 -49.62
C ASP A 34 -12.12 55.43 -48.18
N VAL A 35 -11.01 54.74 -47.87
CA VAL A 35 -10.36 54.75 -46.55
C VAL A 35 -9.51 56.00 -46.39
N LYS A 36 -10.04 56.99 -45.65
CA LYS A 36 -9.38 58.30 -45.48
C LYS A 36 -8.22 58.31 -44.49
N ASP A 37 -8.23 57.42 -43.49
CA ASP A 37 -7.23 57.39 -42.43
C ASP A 37 -6.70 55.97 -42.18
N TRP A 38 -5.41 55.78 -42.48
CA TRP A 38 -4.64 54.61 -42.05
C TRP A 38 -4.01 54.89 -40.69
N SER A 39 -3.99 53.90 -39.80
CA SER A 39 -3.40 54.05 -38.47
C SER A 39 -1.94 54.48 -38.53
N ASP A 40 -1.50 55.23 -37.52
CA ASP A 40 -0.12 55.72 -37.43
C ASP A 40 0.88 54.55 -37.55
N GLY A 41 1.81 54.67 -38.50
CA GLY A 41 2.79 53.62 -38.80
C GLY A 41 2.47 52.75 -40.01
N TYR A 42 1.30 52.91 -40.66
CA TYR A 42 0.95 52.21 -41.90
C TYR A 42 1.18 53.09 -43.14
N VAL A 43 1.53 52.46 -44.26
CA VAL A 43 1.62 53.10 -45.58
C VAL A 43 0.82 52.28 -46.57
N TYR A 44 -0.23 52.86 -47.15
CA TYR A 44 -0.95 52.27 -48.27
C TYR A 44 -0.45 52.87 -49.59
N LYS A 45 -0.03 52.01 -50.51
CA LYS A 45 0.46 52.41 -51.83
C LYS A 45 -0.15 51.52 -52.91
N VAL A 46 -0.83 52.15 -53.87
CA VAL A 46 -1.16 51.51 -55.15
C VAL A 46 0.08 51.57 -56.04
N PHE A 47 0.48 50.42 -56.58
CA PHE A 47 1.64 50.28 -57.43
C PHE A 47 1.43 51.03 -58.76
N ASP A 48 2.39 51.89 -59.11
CA ASP A 48 2.31 52.84 -60.24
C ASP A 48 3.22 52.44 -61.41
N GLY A 49 3.79 51.22 -61.39
CA GLY A 49 4.73 50.75 -62.40
C GLY A 49 6.21 51.05 -62.10
N ALA A 50 6.52 51.88 -61.10
CA ALA A 50 7.89 52.25 -60.77
C ALA A 50 8.56 51.22 -59.81
N TRP A 51 8.99 50.09 -60.37
CA TRP A 51 9.59 48.96 -59.63
C TRP A 51 10.75 49.36 -58.72
N PHE A 52 11.74 50.09 -59.26
CA PHE A 52 12.93 50.52 -58.51
C PHE A 52 12.58 51.45 -57.34
N ASN A 53 11.74 52.46 -57.60
CA ASN A 53 11.32 53.42 -56.59
C ASN A 53 10.52 52.75 -55.47
N THR A 54 9.65 51.81 -55.83
CA THR A 54 8.85 51.04 -54.85
C THR A 54 9.76 50.19 -53.97
N LYS A 55 10.74 49.48 -54.56
CA LYS A 55 11.73 48.70 -53.81
C LYS A 55 12.55 49.58 -52.86
N TYR A 56 13.08 50.69 -53.38
CA TYR A 56 13.87 51.65 -52.60
C TYR A 56 13.06 52.24 -51.44
N ALA A 57 11.79 52.59 -51.68
CA ALA A 57 10.91 53.13 -50.64
C ALA A 57 10.64 52.10 -49.54
N ILE A 58 10.38 50.84 -49.87
CA ILE A 58 10.17 49.77 -48.87
C ILE A 58 11.40 49.57 -47.99
N GLU A 59 12.61 49.57 -48.57
CA GLU A 59 13.86 49.31 -47.85
C GLU A 59 14.39 50.52 -47.06
N ASN A 60 14.06 51.75 -47.48
CA ASN A 60 14.65 52.96 -46.93
C ASN A 60 13.60 53.90 -46.33
N THR A 61 12.72 54.44 -47.16
CA THR A 61 11.75 55.48 -46.77
C THR A 61 10.67 54.98 -45.82
N TRP A 62 10.23 53.74 -46.01
CA TRP A 62 9.17 53.06 -45.26
C TRP A 62 9.70 51.94 -44.39
N LYS A 63 11.01 51.87 -44.16
CA LYS A 63 11.67 50.78 -43.43
C LYS A 63 11.07 50.49 -42.03
N ASP A 64 10.53 51.52 -41.38
CA ASP A 64 9.94 51.44 -40.03
C ASP A 64 8.39 51.47 -40.08
N LYS A 65 7.79 51.26 -41.26
CA LYS A 65 6.35 51.33 -41.51
C LYS A 65 5.80 49.99 -41.99
N ARG A 66 4.54 49.70 -41.66
CA ARG A 66 3.78 48.57 -42.18
C ARG A 66 3.22 48.92 -43.56
N VAL A 67 3.77 48.32 -44.62
CA VAL A 67 3.46 48.69 -46.00
C VAL A 67 2.35 47.80 -46.57
N VAL A 68 1.25 48.40 -47.01
CA VAL A 68 0.18 47.74 -47.76
C VAL A 68 0.36 48.11 -49.22
N LEU A 69 0.88 47.18 -50.02
CA LEU A 69 1.22 47.41 -51.41
C LEU A 69 0.20 46.74 -52.34
N LEU A 70 -0.65 47.53 -52.97
CA LEU A 70 -1.69 47.03 -53.88
C LEU A 70 -1.24 47.08 -55.34
N PHE A 71 -1.36 45.95 -56.02
CA PHE A 71 -1.10 45.77 -57.43
C PHE A 71 -2.43 45.74 -58.20
N PRO A 72 -2.63 46.65 -59.18
CA PRO A 72 -3.80 46.65 -60.04
C PRO A 72 -3.91 45.39 -60.91
N VAL A 73 -5.09 45.22 -61.52
CA VAL A 73 -5.45 44.08 -62.38
C VAL A 73 -4.38 43.82 -63.44
N GLY A 74 -3.98 42.55 -63.60
CA GLY A 74 -3.01 42.12 -64.62
C GLY A 74 -1.54 42.11 -64.17
N THR A 75 -1.26 42.48 -62.91
CA THR A 75 0.12 42.56 -62.39
C THR A 75 0.54 41.36 -61.52
N TYR A 76 -0.34 40.36 -61.35
CA TYR A 76 -0.03 39.16 -60.56
C TYR A 76 0.80 38.14 -61.35
N PRO A 77 1.93 37.66 -60.82
CA PRO A 77 2.73 36.62 -61.49
C PRO A 77 2.09 35.23 -61.30
N HIS A 78 1.28 34.80 -62.26
CA HIS A 78 0.51 33.56 -62.23
C HIS A 78 1.35 32.30 -62.53
N SER A 79 2.38 32.41 -63.37
CA SER A 79 3.27 31.29 -63.72
C SER A 79 4.64 31.40 -63.05
N GLU A 80 5.38 30.29 -62.98
CA GLU A 80 6.75 30.26 -62.49
C GLU A 80 7.67 31.20 -63.31
N GLU A 81 7.47 31.24 -64.63
CA GLU A 81 8.16 32.16 -65.54
C GLU A 81 7.85 33.63 -65.21
N GLN A 82 6.60 33.96 -64.92
CA GLN A 82 6.20 35.31 -64.50
C GLN A 82 6.73 35.66 -63.10
N GLN A 83 6.82 34.69 -62.18
CA GLN A 83 7.40 34.90 -60.86
C GLN A 83 8.89 35.21 -60.97
N LEU A 84 9.64 34.48 -61.79
CA LEU A 84 11.07 34.73 -62.03
C LEU A 84 11.34 36.11 -62.63
N GLN A 85 10.38 36.68 -63.36
CA GLN A 85 10.45 38.02 -63.92
C GLN A 85 9.86 39.10 -63.00
N PHE A 86 9.29 38.74 -61.85
CA PHE A 86 8.66 39.68 -60.92
C PHE A 86 9.74 40.41 -60.08
N PRO A 87 9.98 41.73 -60.28
CA PRO A 87 11.14 42.42 -59.70
C PRO A 87 11.15 42.52 -58.17
N LEU A 88 10.01 42.24 -57.52
CA LEU A 88 9.84 42.24 -56.06
C LEU A 88 9.59 40.83 -55.51
N LEU A 89 9.98 39.78 -56.25
CA LEU A 89 9.75 38.39 -55.84
C LEU A 89 10.43 38.07 -54.50
N ASP A 90 11.66 38.57 -54.31
CA ASP A 90 12.41 38.43 -53.07
C ASP A 90 11.63 39.01 -51.88
N MET A 91 11.09 40.22 -52.04
CA MET A 91 10.25 40.86 -51.01
C MET A 91 8.92 40.14 -50.80
N LEU A 92 8.27 39.66 -51.87
CA LEU A 92 7.02 38.91 -51.78
C LEU A 92 7.22 37.59 -51.02
N LYS A 93 8.33 36.88 -51.27
CA LYS A 93 8.67 35.63 -50.56
C LYS A 93 9.12 35.86 -49.13
N ALA A 94 9.77 37.00 -48.85
CA ALA A 94 10.15 37.39 -47.48
C ALA A 94 8.98 37.93 -46.64
N ASN A 95 7.84 38.19 -47.25
CA ASN A 95 6.65 38.74 -46.59
C ASN A 95 5.39 37.91 -46.92
N MET A 96 4.23 38.54 -47.05
CA MET A 96 2.94 37.87 -47.25
C MET A 96 2.12 38.50 -48.37
N GLU A 97 1.23 37.68 -48.91
CA GLU A 97 0.21 38.07 -49.86
C GLU A 97 -1.13 38.14 -49.13
N TYR A 98 -1.94 39.15 -49.43
CA TYR A 98 -3.30 39.20 -48.94
C TYR A 98 -4.16 38.15 -49.65
N LYS A 99 -4.68 37.20 -48.87
CA LYS A 99 -5.66 36.21 -49.32
C LYS A 99 -7.07 36.61 -48.89
N GLU A 100 -7.99 36.66 -49.85
CA GLU A 100 -9.42 36.91 -49.61
C GLU A 100 -10.09 35.75 -48.87
N ASP A 101 -9.68 34.52 -49.18
CA ASP A 101 -10.19 33.30 -48.57
C ASP A 101 -9.51 33.03 -47.21
N ASP A 102 -10.29 32.83 -46.14
CA ASP A 102 -9.75 32.54 -44.79
C ASP A 102 -8.85 31.29 -44.77
N TYR A 103 -9.18 30.24 -45.53
CA TYR A 103 -8.39 29.02 -45.55
C TYR A 103 -7.02 29.23 -46.21
N ALA A 104 -6.96 30.07 -47.25
CA ALA A 104 -5.72 30.39 -47.94
C ALA A 104 -4.84 31.30 -47.07
N SER A 105 -5.47 32.26 -46.38
CA SER A 105 -4.81 33.10 -45.37
C SER A 105 -4.19 32.25 -44.26
N TYR A 106 -4.94 31.26 -43.74
CA TYR A 106 -4.48 30.37 -42.67
C TYR A 106 -3.30 29.48 -43.11
N ILE A 107 -3.38 28.90 -44.33
CA ILE A 107 -2.28 28.10 -44.91
C ILE A 107 -1.01 28.93 -45.01
N GLN A 108 -1.12 30.18 -45.49
CA GLN A 108 0.03 31.06 -45.62
C GLN A 108 0.58 31.49 -44.26
N GLN A 109 -0.28 31.83 -43.30
CA GLN A 109 0.12 32.29 -41.97
C GLN A 109 1.00 31.26 -41.23
N TYR A 110 0.68 29.97 -41.33
CA TYR A 110 1.42 28.90 -40.66
C TYR A 110 2.35 28.12 -41.59
N ASN A 111 2.54 28.59 -42.83
CA ASN A 111 3.35 27.94 -43.87
C ASN A 111 2.99 26.45 -44.07
N LEU A 112 1.69 26.15 -44.15
CA LEU A 112 1.20 24.77 -44.17
C LEU A 112 1.35 24.13 -45.56
N PRO A 113 1.69 22.83 -45.64
CA PRO A 113 1.73 22.10 -46.92
C PRO A 113 0.39 22.09 -47.67
N GLU A 114 0.42 22.29 -48.99
CA GLU A 114 -0.79 22.33 -49.85
C GLU A 114 -1.64 21.05 -49.81
N ARG A 115 -1.07 19.90 -49.42
CA ARG A 115 -1.83 18.65 -49.22
C ARG A 115 -3.00 18.80 -48.24
N PHE A 116 -2.92 19.74 -47.30
CA PHE A 116 -3.96 19.99 -46.30
C PHE A 116 -5.04 20.98 -46.76
N ARG A 117 -4.92 21.54 -47.97
CA ARG A 117 -5.83 22.58 -48.49
C ARG A 117 -7.30 22.16 -48.43
N GLY A 118 -7.61 20.93 -48.86
CA GLY A 118 -8.98 20.40 -48.86
C GLY A 118 -9.58 20.34 -47.45
N PHE A 119 -8.82 19.80 -46.50
CA PHE A 119 -9.22 19.69 -45.10
C PHE A 119 -9.42 21.05 -44.44
N ILE A 120 -8.46 21.97 -44.61
CA ILE A 120 -8.54 23.32 -44.02
C ILE A 120 -9.71 24.08 -44.63
N LYS A 121 -9.88 24.08 -45.95
CA LYS A 121 -11.01 24.75 -46.62
C LYS A 121 -12.36 24.28 -46.08
N LYS A 122 -12.51 22.98 -45.82
CA LYS A 122 -13.74 22.40 -45.28
C LYS A 122 -14.00 22.82 -43.82
N ASN A 123 -12.96 22.96 -43.00
CA ASN A 123 -13.09 23.15 -41.56
C ASN A 123 -12.72 24.58 -41.06
N ILE A 124 -12.36 25.49 -41.96
CA ILE A 124 -11.75 26.79 -41.59
C ILE A 124 -12.60 27.62 -40.62
N ALA A 125 -13.92 27.64 -40.81
CA ALA A 125 -14.82 28.39 -39.94
C ALA A 125 -14.73 27.94 -38.47
N GLU A 126 -14.53 26.64 -38.24
CA GLU A 126 -14.38 26.08 -36.90
C GLU A 126 -12.96 26.22 -36.37
N ILE A 127 -11.94 26.01 -37.23
CA ILE A 127 -10.52 26.22 -36.91
C ILE A 127 -10.28 27.66 -36.41
N MET A 128 -10.92 28.64 -37.06
CA MET A 128 -10.80 30.07 -36.75
C MET A 128 -11.66 30.52 -35.57
N SER A 129 -12.46 29.63 -34.97
CA SER A 129 -13.21 29.99 -33.76
C SER A 129 -12.26 30.26 -32.60
N SER A 130 -12.57 31.27 -31.79
CA SER A 130 -11.71 31.68 -30.66
C SER A 130 -11.39 30.53 -29.70
N LYS A 131 -12.32 29.58 -29.51
CA LYS A 131 -12.12 28.40 -28.68
C LYS A 131 -11.07 27.45 -29.26
N ILE A 132 -11.15 27.14 -30.54
CA ILE A 132 -10.23 26.21 -31.20
C ILE A 132 -8.86 26.85 -31.40
N GLN A 133 -8.79 28.12 -31.79
CA GLN A 133 -7.52 28.84 -31.87
C GLN A 133 -6.77 28.85 -30.54
N ASN A 134 -7.48 29.05 -29.42
CA ASN A 134 -6.86 28.99 -28.10
C ASN A 134 -6.27 27.60 -27.77
N ILE A 135 -6.90 26.52 -28.23
CA ILE A 135 -6.42 25.15 -28.05
C ILE A 135 -5.20 24.86 -28.94
N LEU A 136 -5.20 25.38 -30.16
CA LEU A 136 -4.16 25.16 -31.17
C LEU A 136 -2.95 26.10 -31.01
N ASN A 137 -3.07 27.16 -30.21
CA ASN A 137 -2.02 28.14 -30.02
C ASN A 137 -0.74 27.50 -29.48
N GLY A 138 0.40 27.76 -30.13
CA GLY A 138 1.69 27.17 -29.78
C GLY A 138 1.88 25.72 -30.23
N HIS A 139 0.91 25.12 -30.93
CA HIS A 139 0.98 23.73 -31.42
C HIS A 139 0.99 23.61 -32.95
N ILE A 140 0.86 24.73 -33.68
CA ILE A 140 0.78 24.74 -35.14
C ILE A 140 1.98 25.46 -35.74
N ASP A 141 2.72 24.71 -36.54
CA ASP A 141 3.65 25.20 -37.56
C ASP A 141 3.68 24.22 -38.75
N SER A 142 4.53 24.50 -39.73
CA SER A 142 4.67 23.69 -40.95
C SER A 142 5.12 22.24 -40.69
N ALA A 143 5.80 21.98 -39.57
CA ALA A 143 6.33 20.67 -39.20
C ALA A 143 5.36 19.88 -38.29
N THR A 144 4.58 20.54 -37.45
CA THR A 144 3.69 19.89 -36.47
C THR A 144 2.26 19.70 -36.96
N PHE A 145 1.83 20.42 -38.01
CA PHE A 145 0.45 20.36 -38.48
C PHE A 145 0.06 18.97 -39.01
N SER A 146 -1.08 18.47 -38.56
CA SER A 146 -1.72 17.26 -39.07
C SER A 146 -3.24 17.36 -38.94
N GLU A 147 -3.98 16.60 -39.76
CA GLU A 147 -5.43 16.51 -39.64
C GLU A 147 -5.85 15.97 -38.26
N ASP A 148 -5.11 14.99 -37.73
CA ASP A 148 -5.30 14.42 -36.39
C ASP A 148 -5.20 15.49 -35.27
N LEU A 149 -4.19 16.36 -35.33
CA LEU A 149 -4.02 17.46 -34.36
C LEU A 149 -5.26 18.36 -34.30
N VAL A 150 -5.77 18.76 -35.47
CA VAL A 150 -6.92 19.65 -35.58
C VAL A 150 -8.21 18.94 -35.15
N CYS A 151 -8.40 17.68 -35.56
CA CYS A 151 -9.54 16.87 -35.12
C CYS A 151 -9.54 16.66 -33.60
N ARG A 152 -8.37 16.42 -32.98
CA ARG A 152 -8.26 16.36 -31.51
C ARG A 152 -8.60 17.69 -30.85
N ALA A 153 -8.23 18.82 -31.44
CA ALA A 153 -8.63 20.13 -30.92
C ALA A 153 -10.15 20.33 -30.97
N PHE A 154 -10.81 19.92 -32.05
CA PHE A 154 -12.27 19.91 -32.15
C PHE A 154 -12.89 19.06 -31.04
N ILE A 155 -12.46 17.80 -30.90
CA ILE A 155 -13.00 16.87 -29.90
C ILE A 155 -12.74 17.37 -28.48
N SER A 156 -11.56 17.93 -28.20
CA SER A 156 -11.23 18.53 -26.91
C SER A 156 -12.20 19.67 -26.56
N ASN A 157 -12.49 20.55 -27.52
CA ASN A 157 -13.47 21.61 -27.33
C ASN A 157 -14.91 21.07 -27.17
N TYR A 158 -15.27 19.99 -27.87
CA TYR A 158 -16.59 19.35 -27.69
C TYR A 158 -16.75 18.73 -26.30
N LEU A 159 -15.66 18.21 -25.73
CA LEU A 159 -15.59 17.74 -24.34
C LEU A 159 -15.56 18.89 -23.32
N GLY A 160 -15.46 20.15 -23.79
CA GLY A 160 -15.44 21.35 -22.95
C GLY A 160 -14.06 21.75 -22.42
N ASP A 161 -12.99 21.12 -22.92
CA ASP A 161 -11.63 21.46 -22.54
C ASP A 161 -11.09 22.66 -23.31
N LYS A 162 -10.19 23.40 -22.63
CA LYS A 162 -9.48 24.56 -23.19
C LYS A 162 -8.04 24.22 -23.63
N LYS A 163 -7.62 22.97 -23.48
CA LYS A 163 -6.29 22.46 -23.81
C LYS A 163 -6.42 21.35 -24.84
N LEU A 164 -5.36 21.15 -25.63
CA LEU A 164 -5.28 20.02 -26.55
C LEU A 164 -5.09 18.73 -25.75
N LEU A 165 -6.04 17.81 -25.87
CA LEU A 165 -5.97 16.51 -25.22
C LEU A 165 -5.27 15.47 -26.11
N ASP A 166 -4.62 14.50 -25.48
CA ASP A 166 -4.20 13.26 -26.12
C ASP A 166 -5.38 12.30 -26.28
N TRP A 167 -5.18 11.23 -27.06
CA TRP A 167 -6.24 10.27 -27.35
C TRP A 167 -6.66 9.48 -26.13
N GLU A 168 -5.72 9.18 -25.23
CA GLU A 168 -5.96 8.49 -23.99
C GLU A 168 -6.95 9.28 -23.12
N THR A 169 -6.73 10.57 -22.94
CA THR A 169 -7.62 11.46 -22.18
C THR A 169 -8.96 11.65 -22.89
N ILE A 170 -8.95 11.80 -24.22
CA ILE A 170 -10.19 11.91 -25.01
C ILE A 170 -11.08 10.68 -24.79
N ILE A 171 -10.52 9.47 -24.91
CA ILE A 171 -11.28 8.23 -24.78
C ILE A 171 -11.82 8.06 -23.35
N VAL A 172 -11.00 8.32 -22.32
CA VAL A 172 -11.44 8.32 -20.92
C VAL A 172 -12.60 9.28 -20.71
N LYS A 173 -12.50 10.53 -21.20
CA LYS A 173 -13.58 11.51 -21.08
C LYS A 173 -14.83 11.16 -21.88
N MET A 174 -14.68 10.51 -23.05
CA MET A 174 -15.82 10.01 -23.82
C MET A 174 -16.57 8.91 -23.07
N ILE A 175 -15.86 7.95 -22.46
CA ILE A 175 -16.45 6.90 -21.60
C ILE A 175 -17.15 7.54 -20.39
N ILE A 176 -16.51 8.51 -19.73
CA ILE A 176 -17.10 9.22 -18.59
C ILE A 176 -18.39 9.92 -19.01
N LEU A 177 -18.32 10.77 -20.04
CA LEU A 177 -19.43 11.60 -20.48
C LEU A 177 -20.65 10.76 -20.89
N ASP A 178 -20.43 9.61 -21.53
CA ASP A 178 -21.51 8.76 -22.02
C ASP A 178 -22.27 8.03 -20.90
N ALA A 179 -21.57 7.67 -19.81
CA ALA A 179 -22.18 7.04 -18.64
C ALA A 179 -22.75 8.03 -17.61
N THR A 180 -22.23 9.25 -17.53
CA THR A 180 -22.67 10.26 -16.54
C THR A 180 -24.06 10.83 -16.84
N TRP A 181 -24.72 11.32 -15.77
CA TRP A 181 -26.04 11.96 -15.79
C TRP A 181 -26.06 13.40 -16.33
N GLU A 182 -24.95 13.91 -16.88
CA GLU A 182 -24.89 15.25 -17.49
C GLU A 182 -25.51 15.25 -18.90
N GLU A 183 -26.81 14.92 -18.96
CA GLU A 183 -27.53 14.65 -20.21
C GLU A 183 -27.39 15.76 -21.26
N LYS A 184 -27.40 17.02 -20.83
CA LYS A 184 -27.23 18.18 -21.72
C LYS A 184 -25.85 18.23 -22.36
N LYS A 185 -24.78 18.00 -21.59
CA LYS A 185 -23.40 18.00 -22.12
C LYS A 185 -23.16 16.79 -23.00
N ARG A 186 -23.65 15.61 -22.60
CA ARG A 186 -23.59 14.39 -23.41
C ARG A 186 -24.26 14.59 -24.77
N THR A 187 -25.48 15.13 -24.78
CA THR A 187 -26.24 15.38 -26.02
C THR A 187 -25.54 16.40 -26.91
N ASP A 188 -25.05 17.50 -26.34
CA ASP A 188 -24.30 18.52 -27.09
C ASP A 188 -23.00 17.98 -27.70
N PHE A 189 -22.23 17.18 -26.95
CA PHE A 189 -21.02 16.52 -27.46
C PHE A 189 -21.30 15.64 -28.67
N TRP A 190 -22.23 14.69 -28.56
CA TRP A 190 -22.52 13.75 -29.64
C TRP A 190 -23.17 14.43 -30.86
N HIS A 191 -23.95 15.50 -30.63
CA HIS A 191 -24.48 16.33 -31.71
C HIS A 191 -23.37 17.09 -32.45
N ARG A 192 -22.40 17.69 -31.74
CA ARG A 192 -21.27 18.38 -32.40
C ARG A 192 -20.36 17.42 -33.13
N LEU A 193 -20.02 16.30 -32.51
CA LEU A 193 -19.19 15.27 -33.12
C LEU A 193 -19.83 14.73 -34.41
N SER A 194 -21.14 14.45 -34.40
CA SER A 194 -21.82 13.93 -35.60
C SER A 194 -21.93 14.94 -36.74
N ARG A 195 -21.91 16.25 -36.45
CA ARG A 195 -21.94 17.31 -37.47
C ARG A 195 -20.59 17.56 -38.14
N ASN A 196 -19.48 17.35 -37.43
CA ASN A 196 -18.14 17.46 -38.02
C ASN A 196 -17.67 16.09 -38.53
N LEU A 197 -17.82 15.88 -39.84
CA LEU A 197 -17.51 14.60 -40.50
C LEU A 197 -16.05 14.16 -40.32
N ASP A 198 -15.09 15.10 -40.32
CA ASP A 198 -13.67 14.76 -40.20
C ASP A 198 -13.30 14.41 -38.76
N ALA A 199 -13.82 15.15 -37.78
CA ALA A 199 -13.66 14.82 -36.36
C ALA A 199 -14.32 13.47 -36.01
N SER A 200 -15.55 13.25 -36.49
CA SER A 200 -16.29 11.98 -36.35
C SER A 200 -15.51 10.81 -36.94
N LYS A 201 -15.05 10.94 -38.19
CA LYS A 201 -14.25 9.91 -38.86
C LYS A 201 -12.96 9.64 -38.11
N THR A 202 -12.24 10.67 -37.68
CA THR A 202 -10.97 10.51 -36.95
C THR A 202 -11.17 9.79 -35.61
N ALA A 203 -12.20 10.16 -34.85
CA ALA A 203 -12.55 9.47 -33.61
C ALA A 203 -12.93 8.00 -33.86
N ASN A 204 -13.75 7.75 -34.88
CA ASN A 204 -14.14 6.40 -35.28
C ASN A 204 -12.93 5.54 -35.68
N ASP A 205 -12.08 6.04 -36.56
CA ASP A 205 -10.91 5.32 -37.07
C ASP A 205 -9.92 5.02 -35.93
N LYS A 206 -9.76 5.96 -34.98
CA LYS A 206 -8.93 5.74 -33.80
C LYS A 206 -9.50 4.64 -32.88
N LEU A 207 -10.80 4.65 -32.61
CA LEU A 207 -11.45 3.63 -31.79
C LEU A 207 -11.44 2.26 -32.47
N MET A 208 -11.76 2.18 -33.76
CA MET A 208 -11.68 0.94 -34.54
C MET A 208 -10.27 0.35 -34.53
N LYS A 209 -9.24 1.19 -34.66
CA LYS A 209 -7.84 0.76 -34.59
C LYS A 209 -7.46 0.19 -33.22
N LEU A 210 -8.02 0.73 -32.14
CA LEU A 210 -7.68 0.34 -30.77
C LEU A 210 -8.52 -0.81 -30.21
N PHE A 211 -9.80 -0.88 -30.57
CA PHE A 211 -10.76 -1.77 -29.92
C PHE A 211 -11.41 -2.75 -30.89
N GLY A 212 -11.21 -2.60 -32.21
CA GLY A 212 -11.97 -3.31 -33.24
C GLY A 212 -13.45 -2.89 -33.31
N VAL A 213 -13.87 -1.99 -32.43
CA VAL A 213 -15.23 -1.45 -32.29
C VAL A 213 -15.17 0.06 -32.06
N SER A 214 -16.27 0.76 -32.31
CA SER A 214 -16.38 2.21 -32.17
C SER A 214 -17.68 2.58 -31.44
N TYR A 215 -17.93 3.88 -31.28
CA TYR A 215 -19.19 4.36 -30.73
C TYR A 215 -20.37 4.10 -31.68
N ASN A 216 -21.55 3.86 -31.11
CA ASN A 216 -22.79 3.67 -31.88
C ASN A 216 -23.78 4.80 -31.62
N LEU A 217 -23.90 5.75 -32.56
CA LEU A 217 -24.80 6.90 -32.43
C LEU A 217 -26.29 6.53 -32.27
N ASN A 218 -26.70 5.34 -32.72
CA ASN A 218 -28.07 4.84 -32.61
C ASN A 218 -28.36 4.18 -31.25
N ALA A 219 -27.32 3.89 -30.45
CA ALA A 219 -27.48 3.36 -29.11
C ALA A 219 -27.74 4.49 -28.09
N SER A 220 -28.43 4.12 -27.00
CA SER A 220 -28.62 5.01 -25.84
C SER A 220 -27.28 5.35 -25.19
N GLN A 221 -26.45 4.32 -24.96
CA GLN A 221 -25.07 4.40 -24.53
C GLN A 221 -24.16 4.16 -25.74
N LYS A 222 -23.59 5.23 -26.27
CA LYS A 222 -22.82 5.22 -27.51
C LYS A 222 -21.46 4.55 -27.33
N MET A 223 -20.85 4.63 -26.15
CA MET A 223 -19.51 4.06 -25.85
C MET A 223 -19.55 2.65 -25.27
N LYS A 224 -20.73 2.01 -25.18
CA LYS A 224 -20.92 0.70 -24.54
C LYS A 224 -19.92 -0.36 -25.02
N SER A 225 -19.89 -0.67 -26.32
CA SER A 225 -19.00 -1.70 -26.87
C SER A 225 -17.50 -1.40 -26.67
N VAL A 226 -17.11 -0.13 -26.67
CA VAL A 226 -15.73 0.29 -26.39
C VAL A 226 -15.39 0.00 -24.92
N ALA A 227 -16.29 0.33 -23.99
CA ALA A 227 -16.09 0.07 -22.57
C ALA A 227 -16.06 -1.44 -22.26
N GLU A 228 -16.92 -2.22 -22.90
CA GLU A 228 -16.93 -3.69 -22.79
C GLU A 228 -15.63 -4.30 -23.30
N CYS A 229 -15.18 -3.89 -24.48
CA CYS A 229 -13.90 -4.32 -25.06
C CYS A 229 -12.72 -3.98 -24.16
N LEU A 230 -12.69 -2.75 -23.62
CA LEU A 230 -11.67 -2.31 -22.67
C LEU A 230 -11.67 -3.17 -21.41
N LYS A 231 -12.82 -3.34 -20.75
CA LYS A 231 -12.94 -4.12 -19.50
C LYS A 231 -12.51 -5.56 -19.70
N TYR A 232 -13.02 -6.23 -20.73
CA TYR A 232 -12.69 -7.63 -21.02
C TYR A 232 -11.19 -7.82 -21.22
N ASN A 233 -10.54 -7.06 -22.11
CA ASN A 233 -9.12 -7.24 -22.39
C ASN A 233 -8.23 -6.83 -21.21
N CYS A 234 -8.58 -5.80 -20.44
CA CYS A 234 -7.83 -5.45 -19.23
C CYS A 234 -7.76 -6.61 -18.24
N ILE A 235 -8.82 -7.42 -18.13
CA ILE A 235 -8.86 -8.59 -17.25
C ILE A 235 -8.17 -9.80 -17.90
N THR A 236 -8.50 -10.10 -19.16
CA THR A 236 -8.21 -11.40 -19.79
C THR A 236 -7.03 -11.40 -20.75
N GLN A 237 -6.26 -10.31 -20.88
CA GLN A 237 -5.22 -10.24 -21.91
C GLN A 237 -4.16 -11.35 -21.84
N LEU A 238 -3.84 -11.86 -20.64
CA LEU A 238 -2.89 -12.97 -20.44
C LEU A 238 -3.51 -14.36 -20.67
N LEU A 239 -4.79 -14.44 -21.00
CA LEU A 239 -5.55 -15.68 -21.13
C LEU A 239 -5.83 -16.00 -22.60
N ASP A 240 -5.63 -17.24 -22.99
CA ASP A 240 -5.98 -17.74 -24.32
C ASP A 240 -7.49 -17.91 -24.45
N VAL A 241 -8.07 -17.47 -25.57
CA VAL A 241 -9.52 -17.57 -25.80
C VAL A 241 -9.95 -19.03 -25.88
N VAL A 242 -10.93 -19.41 -25.06
CA VAL A 242 -11.55 -20.74 -25.09
C VAL A 242 -12.87 -20.74 -25.88
N PRO A 243 -13.30 -21.88 -26.48
CA PRO A 243 -14.51 -21.93 -27.30
C PRO A 243 -15.79 -21.45 -26.59
N GLY A 244 -15.89 -21.70 -25.27
CA GLY A 244 -17.02 -21.32 -24.42
C GLY A 244 -17.04 -19.85 -23.98
N ASP A 245 -16.02 -19.06 -24.35
CA ASP A 245 -15.99 -17.63 -23.99
C ASP A 245 -17.04 -16.83 -24.77
N SER A 246 -18.02 -16.29 -24.04
CA SER A 246 -19.14 -15.49 -24.55
C SER A 246 -18.75 -14.05 -24.93
N TYR A 247 -17.53 -13.62 -24.57
CA TYR A 247 -16.98 -12.29 -24.82
C TYR A 247 -15.85 -12.29 -25.85
N LYS A 248 -15.51 -13.44 -26.43
CA LYS A 248 -14.39 -13.61 -27.37
C LYS A 248 -14.38 -12.66 -28.56
N GLN A 249 -15.55 -12.14 -28.98
CA GLN A 249 -15.66 -11.11 -30.02
C GLN A 249 -14.89 -9.82 -29.70
N TYR A 250 -14.61 -9.56 -28.42
CA TYR A 250 -13.86 -8.40 -27.97
C TYR A 250 -12.36 -8.65 -27.87
N LYS A 251 -11.87 -9.90 -28.02
CA LYS A 251 -10.45 -10.20 -27.79
C LYS A 251 -9.53 -9.44 -28.75
N ILE A 252 -8.52 -8.81 -28.19
CA ILE A 252 -7.42 -8.17 -28.91
C ILE A 252 -6.17 -9.05 -28.79
N SER A 253 -5.59 -9.43 -29.93
CA SER A 253 -4.37 -10.24 -29.98
C SER A 253 -3.09 -9.43 -30.18
N SER A 254 -3.20 -8.16 -30.61
CA SER A 254 -2.04 -7.31 -30.88
C SER A 254 -1.48 -6.74 -29.57
N SER A 255 -0.25 -7.11 -29.22
CA SER A 255 0.47 -6.60 -28.05
C SER A 255 0.60 -5.07 -28.06
N ALA A 256 0.90 -4.47 -29.22
CA ALA A 256 1.01 -3.02 -29.37
C ALA A 256 -0.31 -2.27 -29.12
N VAL A 257 -1.45 -2.92 -29.39
CA VAL A 257 -2.78 -2.37 -29.10
C VAL A 257 -3.13 -2.58 -27.63
N LEU A 258 -2.83 -3.74 -27.06
CA LEU A 258 -2.98 -4.02 -25.63
C LEU A 258 -2.22 -3.00 -24.77
N ASP A 259 -1.00 -2.64 -25.18
CA ASP A 259 -0.21 -1.58 -24.52
C ASP A 259 -0.93 -0.21 -24.53
N GLN A 260 -1.59 0.14 -25.63
CA GLN A 260 -2.33 1.40 -25.73
C GLN A 260 -3.60 1.40 -24.88
N ILE A 261 -4.38 0.32 -24.89
CA ILE A 261 -5.59 0.24 -24.05
C ILE A 261 -5.26 0.16 -22.56
N ASN A 262 -4.14 -0.47 -22.19
CA ASN A 262 -3.66 -0.50 -20.81
C ASN A 262 -3.34 0.90 -20.31
N LYS A 263 -2.71 1.76 -21.14
CA LYS A 263 -2.51 3.18 -20.80
C LYS A 263 -3.82 3.94 -20.61
N ILE A 264 -4.83 3.67 -21.44
CA ILE A 264 -6.17 4.26 -21.30
C ILE A 264 -6.80 3.86 -19.96
N TYR A 265 -6.74 2.57 -19.62
CA TYR A 265 -7.30 2.06 -18.36
C TYR A 265 -6.53 2.56 -17.14
N GLU A 266 -5.19 2.55 -17.17
CA GLU A 266 -4.34 3.09 -16.10
C GLU A 266 -4.61 4.58 -15.89
N TRP A 267 -4.63 5.37 -16.96
CA TRP A 267 -4.94 6.80 -16.90
C TRP A 267 -6.34 7.03 -16.32
N GLY A 268 -7.33 6.29 -16.80
CA GLY A 268 -8.69 6.36 -16.31
C GLY A 268 -8.83 5.99 -14.83
N THR A 269 -8.03 5.05 -14.32
CA THR A 269 -8.12 4.57 -12.93
C THR A 269 -7.25 5.33 -11.94
N HIS A 270 -6.16 5.97 -12.38
CA HIS A 270 -5.20 6.64 -11.50
C HIS A 270 -5.23 8.17 -11.59
N ASP A 271 -5.94 8.76 -12.57
CA ASP A 271 -6.10 10.22 -12.62
C ASP A 271 -6.87 10.74 -11.40
N ARG A 272 -6.28 11.71 -10.70
CA ARG A 272 -6.81 12.25 -9.45
C ARG A 272 -8.20 12.87 -9.57
N LEU A 273 -8.59 13.36 -10.74
CA LEU A 273 -9.87 14.06 -10.95
C LEU A 273 -10.91 13.18 -11.65
N LEU A 274 -10.46 12.22 -12.45
CA LEU A 274 -11.32 11.41 -13.30
C LEU A 274 -11.54 9.99 -12.78
N SER A 275 -10.71 9.46 -11.87
CA SER A 275 -10.74 8.05 -11.47
C SER A 275 -12.09 7.55 -10.97
N GLU A 276 -12.67 8.24 -10.00
CA GLU A 276 -13.96 7.86 -9.42
C GLU A 276 -15.07 7.82 -10.48
N LYS A 277 -15.11 8.86 -11.34
CA LYS A 277 -16.08 8.94 -12.45
C LYS A 277 -15.84 7.86 -13.48
N PHE A 278 -14.59 7.59 -13.84
CA PHE A 278 -14.24 6.57 -14.80
C PHE A 278 -14.63 5.17 -14.32
N ILE A 279 -14.30 4.82 -13.06
CA ILE A 279 -14.67 3.55 -12.45
C ILE A 279 -16.19 3.38 -12.43
N GLN A 280 -16.93 4.43 -12.05
CA GLN A 280 -18.39 4.42 -12.10
C GLN A 280 -18.92 4.23 -13.52
N SER A 281 -18.35 4.92 -14.51
CA SER A 281 -18.73 4.80 -15.91
C SER A 281 -18.46 3.41 -16.48
N MET A 282 -17.34 2.79 -16.11
CA MET A 282 -17.02 1.41 -16.49
C MET A 282 -18.01 0.40 -15.89
N ARG A 283 -18.45 0.60 -14.64
CA ARG A 283 -19.49 -0.24 -14.02
C ARG A 283 -20.83 -0.17 -14.77
N ILE A 284 -21.17 0.99 -15.32
CA ILE A 284 -22.43 1.21 -16.06
C ILE A 284 -22.32 0.72 -17.51
N LEU A 285 -21.29 1.14 -18.24
CA LEU A 285 -21.18 0.89 -19.67
C LEU A 285 -20.70 -0.53 -19.99
N ALA A 286 -19.92 -1.15 -19.11
CA ALA A 286 -19.40 -2.51 -19.29
C ALA A 286 -20.08 -3.53 -18.36
N SER A 287 -21.34 -3.29 -18.00
CA SER A 287 -22.13 -4.16 -17.11
C SER A 287 -22.36 -5.56 -17.68
N ASP A 288 -22.33 -5.72 -19.01
CA ASP A 288 -22.60 -6.98 -19.68
C ASP A 288 -21.38 -7.92 -19.67
N ILE A 289 -20.18 -7.38 -19.44
CA ILE A 289 -18.99 -8.17 -19.12
C ILE A 289 -19.05 -8.52 -17.64
N LYS A 290 -19.51 -9.74 -17.34
CA LYS A 290 -19.68 -10.24 -15.98
C LYS A 290 -18.41 -10.96 -15.54
N GLU A 291 -17.77 -10.46 -14.50
CA GLU A 291 -16.57 -11.07 -13.93
C GLU A 291 -16.82 -12.48 -13.40
N GLU A 292 -18.02 -12.77 -12.88
CA GLU A 292 -18.42 -14.15 -12.49
C GLU A 292 -18.37 -15.12 -13.66
N GLU A 293 -18.81 -14.69 -14.85
CA GLU A 293 -18.77 -15.53 -16.06
C GLU A 293 -17.32 -15.73 -16.53
N ILE A 294 -16.49 -14.69 -16.45
CA ILE A 294 -15.05 -14.81 -16.72
C ILE A 294 -14.42 -15.86 -15.78
N ILE A 295 -14.77 -15.84 -14.49
CA ILE A 295 -14.29 -16.84 -13.52
C ILE A 295 -14.83 -18.24 -13.85
N ASN A 296 -16.10 -18.38 -14.25
CA ASN A 296 -16.65 -19.68 -14.67
C ASN A 296 -15.93 -20.25 -15.90
N ILE A 297 -15.50 -19.39 -16.83
CA ILE A 297 -14.83 -19.78 -18.06
C ILE A 297 -13.35 -20.15 -17.79
N TYR A 298 -12.63 -19.30 -17.06
CA TYR A 298 -11.17 -19.38 -16.93
C TYR A 298 -10.68 -19.95 -15.59
N GLY A 299 -11.52 -19.95 -14.56
CA GLY A 299 -11.21 -20.44 -13.22
C GLY A 299 -10.63 -19.37 -12.28
N ILE A 300 -10.72 -19.63 -10.96
CA ILE A 300 -10.21 -18.73 -9.91
C ILE A 300 -8.67 -18.61 -9.87
N ASP A 301 -7.99 -19.64 -10.35
CA ASP A 301 -6.52 -19.73 -10.37
C ASP A 301 -5.91 -19.16 -11.66
N ALA A 302 -6.73 -18.66 -12.59
CA ALA A 302 -6.23 -18.05 -13.81
C ALA A 302 -5.36 -16.81 -13.53
N ASN A 303 -4.38 -16.58 -14.41
CA ASN A 303 -3.48 -15.44 -14.34
C ASN A 303 -4.11 -14.19 -14.96
N TYR A 304 -5.10 -13.63 -14.28
CA TYR A 304 -5.73 -12.38 -14.71
C TYR A 304 -4.71 -11.24 -14.67
N PHE A 305 -4.83 -10.33 -15.64
CA PHE A 305 -3.92 -9.20 -15.75
C PHE A 305 -4.28 -8.07 -14.77
N TYR A 306 -5.52 -7.57 -14.84
CA TYR A 306 -6.10 -6.66 -13.86
C TYR A 306 -7.15 -7.35 -13.00
N TYR A 307 -7.10 -7.09 -11.69
CA TYR A 307 -8.08 -7.55 -10.72
C TYR A 307 -9.04 -6.41 -10.36
N THR A 308 -10.26 -6.47 -10.87
CA THR A 308 -11.33 -5.57 -10.43
C THR A 308 -11.87 -6.04 -9.07
N GLU A 309 -12.45 -5.14 -8.28
CA GLU A 309 -13.06 -5.54 -7.01
C GLU A 309 -14.10 -6.65 -7.17
N ALA A 310 -14.91 -6.57 -8.23
CA ALA A 310 -15.91 -7.58 -8.56
C ALA A 310 -15.31 -8.96 -8.88
N LEU A 311 -14.12 -8.99 -9.49
CA LEU A 311 -13.39 -10.24 -9.76
C LEU A 311 -12.82 -10.84 -8.47
N CYS A 312 -12.37 -10.01 -7.53
CA CYS A 312 -11.74 -10.48 -6.30
C CYS A 312 -12.71 -11.20 -5.37
N TRP A 313 -13.97 -10.75 -5.25
CA TRP A 313 -14.88 -11.31 -4.25
C TRP A 313 -15.13 -12.82 -4.41
N PRO A 314 -15.49 -13.33 -5.60
CA PRO A 314 -15.70 -14.78 -5.76
C PRO A 314 -14.40 -15.58 -5.61
N ILE A 315 -13.25 -15.02 -6.05
CA ILE A 315 -11.94 -15.67 -5.88
C ILE A 315 -11.62 -15.83 -4.38
N LEU A 316 -11.76 -14.76 -3.60
CA LEU A 316 -11.49 -14.79 -2.16
C LEU A 316 -12.47 -15.71 -1.43
N GLN A 317 -13.75 -15.68 -1.82
CA GLN A 317 -14.76 -16.56 -1.25
C GLN A 317 -14.38 -18.03 -1.44
N GLU A 318 -14.08 -18.44 -2.68
CA GLU A 318 -13.76 -19.82 -2.98
C GLU A 318 -12.44 -20.27 -2.31
N ILE A 319 -11.44 -19.39 -2.26
CA ILE A 319 -10.19 -19.65 -1.54
C ILE A 319 -10.47 -19.93 -0.05
N VAL A 320 -11.29 -19.10 0.59
CA VAL A 320 -11.63 -19.28 2.01
C VAL A 320 -12.41 -20.58 2.24
N GLU A 321 -13.39 -20.88 1.39
CA GLU A 321 -14.24 -22.06 1.54
C GLU A 321 -13.49 -23.38 1.25
N LYS A 322 -12.61 -23.40 0.25
CA LYS A 322 -12.03 -24.65 -0.27
C LYS A 322 -10.56 -24.84 0.06
N LYS A 323 -9.76 -23.77 0.10
CA LYS A 323 -8.29 -23.86 0.15
C LYS A 323 -7.70 -23.45 1.49
N LEU A 324 -8.29 -22.51 2.23
CA LEU A 324 -7.67 -21.92 3.43
C LEU A 324 -7.17 -22.95 4.45
N MET A 325 -7.99 -23.96 4.75
CA MET A 325 -7.57 -25.05 5.64
C MET A 325 -6.88 -26.20 4.93
N ALA A 326 -7.07 -26.37 3.62
CA ALA A 326 -6.60 -27.52 2.85
C ALA A 326 -5.15 -27.33 2.35
N ASP A 327 -4.81 -26.13 1.90
CA ASP A 327 -3.50 -25.74 1.38
C ASP A 327 -3.18 -24.28 1.74
N PRO A 328 -2.85 -24.00 3.02
CA PRO A 328 -2.61 -22.64 3.47
C PRO A 328 -1.33 -22.02 2.88
N GLU A 329 -0.38 -22.82 2.38
CA GLU A 329 0.82 -22.32 1.69
C GLU A 329 0.44 -21.69 0.33
N ASP A 330 -0.33 -22.43 -0.50
CA ASP A 330 -0.87 -21.89 -1.76
C ASP A 330 -1.73 -20.64 -1.53
N VAL A 331 -2.55 -20.65 -0.47
CA VAL A 331 -3.37 -19.48 -0.11
C VAL A 331 -2.50 -18.27 0.24
N ASN A 332 -1.44 -18.47 1.01
CA ASN A 332 -0.54 -17.38 1.39
C ASN A 332 0.16 -16.77 0.16
N ASP A 333 0.62 -17.61 -0.76
CA ASP A 333 1.23 -17.20 -2.03
C ASP A 333 0.24 -16.44 -2.91
N ARG A 334 -1.00 -16.93 -3.02
CA ARG A 334 -2.06 -16.30 -3.79
C ARG A 334 -2.49 -14.96 -3.19
N MET A 335 -2.60 -14.87 -1.87
CA MET A 335 -2.92 -13.62 -1.17
C MET A 335 -1.87 -12.54 -1.41
N ARG A 336 -0.58 -12.90 -1.40
CA ARG A 336 0.51 -12.02 -1.78
C ARG A 336 0.39 -11.53 -3.21
N GLU A 337 0.17 -12.43 -4.17
CA GLU A 337 0.02 -12.06 -5.58
C GLU A 337 -1.14 -11.07 -5.78
N LEU A 338 -2.29 -11.34 -5.17
CA LEU A 338 -3.47 -10.47 -5.22
C LEU A 338 -3.20 -9.11 -4.56
N SER A 339 -2.58 -9.10 -3.38
CA SER A 339 -2.26 -7.86 -2.65
C SER A 339 -1.40 -6.92 -3.49
N LEU A 340 -0.40 -7.47 -4.20
CA LEU A 340 0.51 -6.70 -5.05
C LEU A 340 -0.16 -6.16 -6.32
N LYS A 341 -1.20 -6.84 -6.83
CA LYS A 341 -1.96 -6.39 -8.00
C LYS A 341 -3.05 -5.37 -7.67
N LEU A 342 -3.41 -5.21 -6.40
CA LEU A 342 -4.46 -4.29 -5.94
C LEU A 342 -3.87 -2.98 -5.39
N PRO A 343 -4.61 -1.85 -5.48
CA PRO A 343 -4.22 -0.62 -4.81
C PRO A 343 -4.02 -0.82 -3.30
N ALA A 344 -3.03 -0.14 -2.71
CA ALA A 344 -2.69 -0.28 -1.30
C ALA A 344 -3.80 0.21 -0.35
N ASP A 345 -4.67 1.11 -0.83
CA ASP A 345 -5.83 1.65 -0.14
C ASP A 345 -7.14 0.91 -0.46
N SER A 346 -7.08 -0.16 -1.25
CA SER A 346 -8.26 -0.98 -1.54
C SER A 346 -8.79 -1.63 -0.27
N HIS A 347 -10.11 -1.60 -0.07
CA HIS A 347 -10.78 -2.28 1.04
C HIS A 347 -10.49 -3.80 1.04
N ILE A 348 -10.24 -4.38 -0.13
CA ILE A 348 -9.90 -5.80 -0.29
C ILE A 348 -8.60 -6.16 0.43
N GLN A 349 -7.68 -5.21 0.61
CA GLN A 349 -6.43 -5.44 1.35
C GLN A 349 -6.69 -5.85 2.81
N ILE A 350 -7.79 -5.40 3.41
CA ILE A 350 -8.18 -5.77 4.78
C ILE A 350 -8.61 -7.25 4.82
N ILE A 351 -9.37 -7.70 3.82
CA ILE A 351 -9.81 -9.09 3.70
C ILE A 351 -8.62 -10.00 3.41
N ILE A 352 -7.74 -9.61 2.48
CA ILE A 352 -6.52 -10.35 2.17
C ILE A 352 -5.67 -10.55 3.44
N ARG A 353 -5.51 -9.50 4.26
CA ARG A 353 -4.76 -9.60 5.52
C ARG A 353 -5.36 -10.63 6.47
N PHE A 354 -6.68 -10.68 6.62
CA PHE A 354 -7.34 -11.69 7.46
C PHE A 354 -7.10 -13.11 6.93
N ILE A 355 -7.24 -13.32 5.62
CA ILE A 355 -7.03 -14.64 4.97
C ILE A 355 -5.57 -15.06 5.11
N GLU A 356 -4.64 -14.15 4.89
CA GLU A 356 -3.19 -14.38 5.01
C GLU A 356 -2.79 -14.76 6.44
N GLN A 357 -3.26 -14.02 7.45
CA GLN A 357 -2.99 -14.37 8.85
C GLN A 357 -3.63 -15.71 9.25
N SER A 358 -4.84 -15.99 8.75
CA SER A 358 -5.50 -17.28 8.95
C SER A 358 -4.71 -18.43 8.32
N ALA A 359 -4.18 -18.23 7.11
CA ALA A 359 -3.33 -19.20 6.43
C ALA A 359 -2.04 -19.46 7.22
N LEU A 360 -1.36 -18.40 7.70
CA LEU A 360 -0.19 -18.53 8.57
C LEU A 360 -0.51 -19.33 9.84
N PHE A 361 -1.65 -19.08 10.47
CA PHE A 361 -2.11 -19.86 11.62
C PHE A 361 -2.20 -21.35 11.29
N TYR A 362 -2.86 -21.73 10.19
CA TYR A 362 -2.97 -23.13 9.78
C TYR A 362 -1.63 -23.75 9.40
N MET A 363 -0.71 -22.98 8.81
CA MET A 363 0.68 -23.43 8.57
C MET A 363 1.39 -23.75 9.90
N GLN A 364 1.29 -22.87 10.91
CA GLN A 364 1.90 -23.11 12.22
C GLN A 364 1.32 -24.36 12.89
N VAL A 365 -0.01 -24.51 12.87
CA VAL A 365 -0.69 -25.68 13.46
C VAL A 365 -0.26 -26.98 12.77
N ARG A 366 -0.18 -27.01 11.44
CA ARG A 366 0.29 -28.18 10.66
C ARG A 366 1.75 -28.52 10.94
N GLY A 367 2.58 -27.52 11.21
CA GLY A 367 4.00 -27.68 11.50
C GLY A 367 4.32 -28.28 12.88
N LEU A 368 3.36 -28.31 13.83
CA LEU A 368 3.62 -28.72 15.20
C LEU A 368 4.01 -30.20 15.34
N GLY A 369 3.56 -31.09 14.46
CA GLY A 369 3.78 -32.53 14.59
C GLY A 369 3.11 -33.12 15.84
N THR A 370 3.81 -34.00 16.57
CA THR A 370 3.27 -34.60 17.81
C THR A 370 3.26 -33.59 18.96
N LEU A 371 2.15 -33.56 19.71
CA LEU A 371 2.01 -32.77 20.94
C LEU A 371 2.39 -33.57 22.19
N LYS A 372 2.54 -34.88 22.08
CA LYS A 372 3.00 -35.75 23.18
C LYS A 372 4.52 -35.80 23.20
N LEU A 373 5.13 -35.20 24.23
CA LEU A 373 6.58 -35.11 24.42
C LEU A 373 7.02 -35.86 25.71
N ASN A 374 8.30 -36.15 25.84
CA ASN A 374 8.79 -37.13 26.83
C ASN A 374 9.13 -36.55 28.20
N ASN A 375 9.33 -35.23 28.29
CA ASN A 375 9.69 -34.52 29.51
C ASN A 375 9.26 -33.06 29.46
N THR A 376 9.23 -32.41 30.62
CA THR A 376 8.73 -31.04 30.76
C THR A 376 9.61 -30.01 30.04
N LYS A 377 10.93 -30.21 30.01
CA LYS A 377 11.87 -29.37 29.26
C LYS A 377 11.60 -29.38 27.75
N GLU A 378 11.20 -30.50 27.17
CA GLU A 378 10.80 -30.58 25.76
C GLU A 378 9.56 -29.74 25.47
N TYR A 379 8.53 -29.75 26.34
CA TYR A 379 7.35 -28.89 26.19
C TYR A 379 7.69 -27.41 26.27
N VAL A 380 8.54 -27.03 27.21
CA VAL A 380 9.03 -25.66 27.34
C VAL A 380 9.76 -25.23 26.07
N ASN A 381 10.71 -26.04 25.59
CA ASN A 381 11.44 -25.76 24.36
C ASN A 381 10.48 -25.63 23.17
N LYS A 382 9.55 -26.59 23.02
CA LYS A 382 8.51 -26.58 21.98
C LYS A 382 7.70 -25.28 22.04
N TYR A 383 7.36 -24.80 23.24
CA TYR A 383 6.61 -23.57 23.41
C TYR A 383 7.39 -22.35 22.96
N ILE A 384 8.62 -22.17 23.45
CA ILE A 384 9.43 -20.98 23.18
C ILE A 384 10.01 -20.92 21.76
N THR A 385 10.02 -22.04 21.01
CA THR A 385 10.52 -22.08 19.63
C THR A 385 9.42 -22.16 18.57
N GLU A 386 8.31 -22.86 18.85
CA GLU A 386 7.29 -23.18 17.84
C GLU A 386 5.88 -22.77 18.28
N PHE A 387 5.43 -23.19 19.47
CA PHE A 387 4.02 -23.02 19.82
C PHE A 387 3.61 -21.56 20.05
N TYR A 388 4.52 -20.71 20.54
CA TYR A 388 4.25 -19.28 20.64
C TYR A 388 3.89 -18.65 19.28
N LEU A 389 4.30 -19.24 18.15
CA LEU A 389 3.93 -18.79 16.81
C LEU A 389 2.46 -19.07 16.49
N VAL A 390 1.89 -20.14 17.04
CA VAL A 390 0.46 -20.45 16.94
C VAL A 390 -0.34 -19.40 17.70
N ASP A 391 0.07 -19.10 18.94
CA ASP A 391 -0.50 -18.06 19.77
C ASP A 391 -0.43 -16.68 19.08
N MET A 392 0.74 -16.34 18.52
CA MET A 392 0.96 -15.09 17.78
C MET A 392 0.08 -15.00 16.55
N SER A 393 0.00 -16.06 15.74
CA SER A 393 -0.77 -16.08 14.50
C SER A 393 -2.27 -16.02 14.77
N TYR A 394 -2.75 -16.69 15.82
CA TYR A 394 -4.14 -16.56 16.28
C TYR A 394 -4.46 -15.12 16.68
N ARG A 395 -3.64 -14.49 17.54
CA ARG A 395 -3.85 -13.08 17.92
C ARG A 395 -3.82 -12.13 16.72
N LYS A 396 -2.84 -12.26 15.82
CA LYS A 396 -2.74 -11.41 14.61
C LYS A 396 -3.92 -11.61 13.66
N THR A 397 -4.47 -12.82 13.59
CA THR A 397 -5.70 -13.09 12.84
C THR A 397 -6.90 -12.37 13.44
N LEU A 398 -7.03 -12.36 14.78
CA LEU A 398 -8.07 -11.60 15.48
C LEU A 398 -7.89 -10.08 15.31
N GLU A 399 -6.65 -9.57 15.32
CA GLU A 399 -6.37 -8.16 15.00
C GLU A 399 -6.90 -7.80 13.60
N ALA A 400 -6.61 -8.63 12.59
CA ALA A 400 -7.10 -8.43 11.22
C ALA A 400 -8.63 -8.57 11.12
N TYR A 401 -9.23 -9.52 11.85
CA TYR A 401 -10.67 -9.72 11.89
C TYR A 401 -11.42 -8.54 12.52
N HIS A 402 -10.90 -7.98 13.62
CA HIS A 402 -11.49 -6.81 14.27
C HIS A 402 -11.50 -5.58 13.36
N GLU A 403 -10.48 -5.39 12.52
CA GLU A 403 -10.49 -4.34 11.49
C GLU A 403 -11.52 -4.65 10.41
N LEU A 404 -11.58 -5.90 9.95
CA LEU A 404 -12.46 -6.38 8.88
C LEU A 404 -13.95 -6.16 9.18
N ILE A 405 -14.41 -6.51 10.39
CA ILE A 405 -15.83 -6.41 10.75
C ILE A 405 -16.33 -4.97 10.93
N THR A 406 -15.43 -3.97 10.87
CA THR A 406 -15.84 -2.55 10.77
C THR A 406 -16.21 -2.12 9.35
N LYS A 407 -16.10 -3.02 8.37
CA LYS A 407 -16.30 -2.75 6.94
C LYS A 407 -17.35 -3.70 6.34
N GLU A 408 -18.29 -3.13 5.60
CA GLU A 408 -19.21 -3.92 4.78
C GLU A 408 -18.44 -4.63 3.66
N ASN A 409 -18.74 -5.92 3.46
CA ASN A 409 -18.15 -6.72 2.40
C ASN A 409 -19.11 -7.83 1.97
N PRO A 410 -19.13 -8.23 0.69
CA PRO A 410 -20.13 -9.15 0.16
C PRO A 410 -19.97 -10.61 0.61
N ILE A 411 -18.82 -10.96 1.21
CA ILE A 411 -18.47 -12.34 1.59
C ILE A 411 -18.40 -12.52 3.12
N GLU A 412 -19.03 -11.61 3.88
CA GLU A 412 -18.92 -11.53 5.34
C GLU A 412 -19.30 -12.85 6.04
N LEU A 413 -20.37 -13.51 5.56
CA LEU A 413 -20.82 -14.79 6.13
C LEU A 413 -19.73 -15.86 6.06
N VAL A 414 -19.02 -15.94 4.94
CA VAL A 414 -17.95 -16.92 4.70
C VAL A 414 -16.76 -16.64 5.60
N LEU A 415 -16.38 -15.36 5.73
CA LEU A 415 -15.31 -14.93 6.62
C LEU A 415 -15.65 -15.20 8.10
N ASN A 416 -16.91 -14.99 8.50
CA ASN A 416 -17.40 -15.30 9.85
C ASN A 416 -17.43 -16.82 10.14
N VAL A 417 -17.69 -17.65 9.12
CA VAL A 417 -17.55 -19.12 9.24
C VAL A 417 -16.08 -19.51 9.42
N ALA A 418 -15.19 -18.98 8.59
CA ALA A 418 -13.76 -19.24 8.67
C ALA A 418 -13.18 -18.82 10.03
N LYS A 419 -13.56 -17.63 10.53
CA LYS A 419 -13.15 -17.17 11.87
C LYS A 419 -13.59 -18.14 12.97
N ARG A 420 -14.85 -18.59 12.95
CA ARG A 420 -15.37 -19.54 13.96
C ARG A 420 -14.63 -20.88 13.93
N GLN A 421 -14.31 -21.38 12.73
CA GLN A 421 -13.53 -22.61 12.58
C GLN A 421 -12.10 -22.44 13.11
N LEU A 422 -11.48 -21.28 12.86
CA LEU A 422 -10.16 -20.94 13.36
C LEU A 422 -10.13 -20.86 14.90
N ASP A 423 -11.14 -20.25 15.54
CA ASP A 423 -11.27 -20.26 17.00
C ASP A 423 -11.38 -21.67 17.58
N GLN A 424 -12.18 -22.53 16.94
CA GLN A 424 -12.38 -23.92 17.36
C GLN A 424 -11.09 -24.73 17.27
N GLU A 425 -10.34 -24.60 16.16
CA GLU A 425 -9.07 -25.30 16.00
C GLU A 425 -8.01 -24.76 16.97
N TYR A 426 -7.92 -23.45 17.21
CA TYR A 426 -7.01 -22.91 18.22
C TYR A 426 -7.36 -23.43 19.63
N ALA A 427 -8.64 -23.39 20.02
CA ALA A 427 -9.09 -23.90 21.32
C ALA A 427 -8.75 -25.39 21.50
N LYS A 428 -8.97 -26.20 20.47
CA LYS A 428 -8.64 -27.63 20.47
C LYS A 428 -7.15 -27.88 20.58
N VAL A 429 -6.32 -27.22 19.77
CA VAL A 429 -4.86 -27.41 19.77
C VAL A 429 -4.24 -26.92 21.08
N ALA A 430 -4.66 -25.77 21.59
CA ALA A 430 -4.21 -25.24 22.87
C ALA A 430 -4.62 -26.16 24.04
N ASN A 431 -5.83 -26.73 24.01
CA ASN A 431 -6.27 -27.68 25.01
C ASN A 431 -5.46 -28.99 24.97
N LEU A 432 -5.28 -29.58 23.78
CA LEU A 432 -4.52 -30.82 23.62
C LEU A 432 -3.07 -30.68 24.09
N LEU A 433 -2.39 -29.57 23.72
CA LEU A 433 -1.03 -29.32 24.20
C LEU A 433 -0.98 -29.27 25.74
N ASN A 434 -1.91 -28.53 26.35
CA ASN A 434 -1.90 -28.35 27.81
C ASN A 434 -2.37 -29.58 28.57
N LEU A 435 -3.20 -30.44 27.97
CA LEU A 435 -3.52 -31.76 28.53
C LEU A 435 -2.26 -32.62 28.58
N GLU A 436 -1.58 -32.80 27.45
CA GLU A 436 -0.37 -33.62 27.36
C GLU A 436 0.79 -33.06 28.22
N TRP A 437 0.91 -31.73 28.30
CA TRP A 437 1.83 -31.04 29.22
C TRP A 437 1.58 -31.42 30.67
N LEU A 438 0.33 -31.27 31.14
CA LEU A 438 0.01 -31.54 32.55
C LEU A 438 0.04 -33.04 32.88
N THR A 439 -0.32 -33.92 31.95
CA THR A 439 -0.10 -35.36 32.09
C THR A 439 1.38 -35.65 32.26
N CYS A 440 2.26 -35.04 31.46
CA CYS A 440 3.71 -35.21 31.62
C CYS A 440 4.21 -34.72 32.98
N VAL A 441 3.73 -33.56 33.45
CA VAL A 441 4.07 -33.01 34.77
C VAL A 441 3.68 -33.97 35.90
N GLU A 442 2.48 -34.57 35.81
CA GLU A 442 1.97 -35.53 36.79
C GLU A 442 2.76 -36.85 36.76
N GLU A 443 2.96 -37.45 35.58
CA GLU A 443 3.66 -38.73 35.40
C GLU A 443 5.11 -38.69 35.90
N LYS A 444 5.81 -37.55 35.77
CA LYS A 444 7.18 -37.40 36.27
C LYS A 444 7.27 -37.30 37.78
N GLY A 445 6.22 -36.83 38.45
CA GLY A 445 6.19 -36.65 39.91
C GLY A 445 7.14 -35.56 40.47
N ALA A 446 8.01 -34.99 39.64
CA ALA A 446 8.89 -33.86 39.97
C ALA A 446 8.22 -32.49 39.75
N TRP A 447 6.94 -32.48 39.36
CA TRP A 447 6.14 -31.30 39.04
C TRP A 447 6.88 -30.37 38.06
N PHE A 448 7.04 -29.09 38.42
CA PHE A 448 7.66 -28.08 37.56
C PHE A 448 9.15 -27.83 37.85
N THR A 449 9.85 -28.77 38.50
CA THR A 449 11.27 -28.58 38.86
C THR A 449 12.26 -28.88 37.73
N GLU A 450 11.85 -29.64 36.71
CA GLU A 450 12.72 -30.10 35.62
C GLU A 450 12.45 -29.41 34.27
N THR A 451 11.79 -28.25 34.28
CA THR A 451 11.45 -27.49 33.07
C THR A 451 12.67 -26.92 32.34
N GLY A 452 13.80 -26.79 33.05
CA GLY A 452 15.02 -26.18 32.53
C GLY A 452 14.97 -24.66 32.46
N LEU A 453 13.91 -24.03 33.00
CA LEU A 453 13.81 -22.58 33.15
C LEU A 453 14.30 -22.14 34.53
N LYS A 454 14.63 -20.85 34.65
CA LYS A 454 14.79 -20.20 35.95
C LYS A 454 13.41 -19.90 36.55
N HIS A 455 13.33 -19.85 37.87
CA HIS A 455 12.08 -19.58 38.57
C HIS A 455 11.85 -18.08 38.75
N GLN A 456 10.58 -17.67 38.75
CA GLN A 456 10.17 -16.28 38.88
C GLN A 456 10.54 -15.67 40.23
N GLU A 457 10.38 -16.40 41.32
CA GLU A 457 10.76 -15.96 42.67
C GLU A 457 12.27 -15.65 42.79
N ASP A 458 13.10 -16.25 41.94
CA ASP A 458 14.54 -15.98 41.90
C ASP A 458 14.89 -14.80 40.98
N PHE A 459 13.91 -14.11 40.38
CA PHE A 459 14.13 -13.07 39.37
C PHE A 459 15.08 -11.97 39.84
N TYR A 460 14.84 -11.40 41.03
CA TYR A 460 15.71 -10.33 41.54
C TYR A 460 17.15 -10.81 41.74
N ALA A 461 17.33 -12.01 42.29
CA ALA A 461 18.66 -12.58 42.50
C ALA A 461 19.40 -12.86 41.18
N ASN A 462 18.67 -13.26 40.15
CA ASN A 462 19.23 -13.57 38.84
C ASN A 462 19.51 -12.34 37.96
N GLU A 463 18.68 -11.30 38.06
CA GLU A 463 18.67 -10.18 37.12
C GLU A 463 19.19 -8.86 37.70
N SER A 464 19.21 -8.71 39.03
CA SER A 464 19.74 -7.48 39.65
C SER A 464 21.26 -7.42 39.56
N ASP A 465 21.78 -6.26 39.16
CA ASP A 465 23.19 -5.95 39.24
C ASP A 465 23.38 -4.68 40.09
N LEU A 466 24.04 -4.86 41.24
CA LEU A 466 24.28 -3.81 42.21
C LEU A 466 25.29 -2.77 41.71
N ASN A 467 26.12 -3.12 40.73
CA ASN A 467 27.19 -2.26 40.22
C ASN A 467 26.71 -1.27 39.15
N VAL A 468 25.51 -1.45 38.62
CA VAL A 468 24.99 -0.66 37.51
C VAL A 468 23.62 -0.09 37.82
N LYS A 469 23.31 1.10 37.28
CA LYS A 469 21.94 1.60 37.30
C LYS A 469 21.08 0.73 36.41
N GLN A 470 19.90 0.36 36.89
CA GLN A 470 19.01 -0.55 36.20
C GLN A 470 17.56 -0.07 36.30
N VAL A 471 16.82 -0.27 35.21
CA VAL A 471 15.37 -0.11 35.19
C VAL A 471 14.75 -1.48 34.95
N ILE A 472 13.84 -1.88 35.83
CA ILE A 472 13.08 -3.12 35.73
C ILE A 472 11.64 -2.74 35.37
N ILE A 473 11.11 -3.32 34.30
CA ILE A 473 9.74 -3.12 33.85
C ILE A 473 9.00 -4.43 34.11
N ILE A 474 7.90 -4.36 34.87
CA ILE A 474 6.98 -5.48 35.06
C ILE A 474 5.73 -5.15 34.26
N SER A 475 5.51 -5.89 33.17
CA SER A 475 4.29 -5.78 32.37
C SER A 475 3.32 -6.88 32.77
N ASP A 476 2.19 -6.48 33.35
CA ASP A 476 1.14 -7.40 33.76
C ASP A 476 0.58 -8.17 32.55
N ALA A 477 0.36 -9.47 32.73
CA ALA A 477 -0.19 -10.38 31.73
C ALA A 477 0.57 -10.41 30.38
N LEU A 478 1.87 -10.09 30.34
CA LEU A 478 2.65 -10.11 29.09
C LEU A 478 3.09 -11.54 28.71
N ARG A 479 2.30 -12.19 27.85
CA ARG A 479 2.63 -13.51 27.31
C ARG A 479 3.88 -13.49 26.42
N TYR A 480 4.53 -14.65 26.31
CA TYR A 480 5.82 -14.82 25.62
C TYR A 480 5.79 -14.45 24.12
N GLU A 481 4.74 -14.81 23.39
CA GLU A 481 4.50 -14.42 22.00
C GLU A 481 4.33 -12.91 21.79
N VAL A 482 3.70 -12.19 22.74
CA VAL A 482 3.61 -10.71 22.69
C VAL A 482 5.00 -10.11 22.86
N ALA A 483 5.79 -10.64 23.78
CA ALA A 483 7.18 -10.24 23.98
C ALA A 483 8.08 -10.58 22.77
N MET A 484 7.87 -11.70 22.09
CA MET A 484 8.57 -12.04 20.86
C MET A 484 8.25 -11.05 19.72
N GLU A 485 7.01 -10.58 19.62
CA GLU A 485 6.67 -9.51 18.67
C GLU A 485 7.28 -8.16 19.07
N LEU A 486 7.33 -7.84 20.37
CA LEU A 486 8.07 -6.68 20.88
C LEU A 486 9.56 -6.76 20.51
N MET A 487 10.19 -7.93 20.60
CA MET A 487 11.57 -8.16 20.17
C MET A 487 11.77 -7.85 18.68
N GLN A 488 10.83 -8.26 17.81
CA GLN A 488 10.85 -7.89 16.40
C GLN A 488 10.79 -6.37 16.21
N ARG A 489 9.98 -5.65 17.00
CA ARG A 489 9.89 -4.18 16.92
C ARG A 489 11.16 -3.49 17.41
N LEU A 490 11.74 -3.97 18.51
CA LEU A 490 13.01 -3.46 19.06
C LEU A 490 14.19 -3.71 18.11
N ALA A 491 14.12 -4.71 17.24
CA ALA A 491 15.17 -4.99 16.25
C ALA A 491 15.40 -3.83 15.27
N LYS A 492 14.45 -2.91 15.08
CA LYS A 492 14.67 -1.68 14.28
C LYS A 492 15.55 -0.65 14.98
N GLU A 493 15.64 -0.73 16.30
CA GLU A 493 16.41 0.20 17.11
C GLU A 493 17.90 -0.17 17.13
N LYS A 494 18.74 0.79 17.52
CA LYS A 494 20.20 0.60 17.61
C LYS A 494 20.64 -0.20 18.84
N ASN A 495 19.77 -0.35 19.83
CA ASN A 495 20.08 -1.03 21.08
C ASN A 495 20.10 -2.55 20.87
N MET A 496 20.85 -3.26 21.70
CA MET A 496 20.85 -4.72 21.68
C MET A 496 19.86 -5.23 22.72
N ALA A 497 18.90 -6.04 22.30
CA ALA A 497 18.03 -6.77 23.21
C ALA A 497 18.17 -8.29 23.03
N SER A 498 18.00 -9.04 24.11
CA SER A 498 17.91 -10.50 24.13
C SER A 498 16.68 -10.91 24.93
N ILE A 499 16.09 -12.05 24.60
CA ILE A 499 14.95 -12.62 25.33
C ILE A 499 15.30 -14.02 25.86
N GLU A 500 14.89 -14.27 27.10
CA GLU A 500 14.87 -15.59 27.74
C GLU A 500 13.47 -15.86 28.29
N ALA A 501 13.23 -17.10 28.71
CA ALA A 501 11.99 -17.52 29.38
C ALA A 501 12.27 -17.88 30.84
N TYR A 502 11.34 -17.50 31.72
CA TYR A 502 11.28 -17.89 33.12
C TYR A 502 9.98 -18.65 33.37
N GLN A 503 9.97 -19.44 34.45
CA GLN A 503 8.78 -20.14 34.94
C GLN A 503 8.12 -19.33 36.05
N ALA A 504 6.87 -18.93 35.84
CA ALA A 504 6.05 -18.32 36.88
C ALA A 504 5.64 -19.35 37.93
N MET A 505 5.47 -18.87 39.17
CA MET A 505 4.96 -19.70 40.27
C MET A 505 3.43 -19.89 40.17
N LEU A 506 2.92 -20.90 40.87
CA LEU A 506 1.48 -21.10 41.03
C LEU A 506 0.95 -20.51 42.35
N PRO A 507 -0.24 -19.91 42.38
CA PRO A 507 -1.08 -19.58 41.23
C PRO A 507 -0.44 -18.47 40.37
N THR A 508 -0.61 -18.55 39.05
CA THR A 508 -0.17 -17.51 38.08
C THR A 508 -1.08 -16.28 38.14
N GLU A 509 -1.10 -15.65 39.31
CA GLU A 509 -2.01 -14.58 39.70
C GLU A 509 -1.23 -13.34 40.06
N THR A 510 -1.69 -12.18 39.60
CA THR A 510 -1.07 -10.87 39.82
C THR A 510 -0.69 -10.65 41.29
N LYS A 511 -1.61 -10.92 42.22
CA LYS A 511 -1.39 -10.70 43.67
C LYS A 511 -0.25 -11.55 44.25
N CYS A 512 0.10 -12.66 43.61
CA CYS A 512 1.22 -13.51 43.98
C CYS A 512 2.43 -13.17 43.10
N CYS A 513 2.35 -13.41 41.80
CA CYS A 513 3.46 -13.31 40.86
C CYS A 513 4.08 -11.90 40.77
N LYS A 514 3.29 -10.83 40.91
CA LYS A 514 3.83 -9.46 40.85
C LYS A 514 4.79 -9.15 41.99
N LEU A 515 4.50 -9.66 43.19
CA LEU A 515 5.32 -9.34 44.37
C LEU A 515 6.53 -10.29 44.50
N SER A 516 6.51 -11.49 43.90
CA SER A 516 7.69 -12.38 43.90
C SER A 516 8.83 -11.84 43.04
N LEU A 517 8.55 -10.92 42.12
CA LEU A 517 9.56 -10.21 41.31
C LEU A 517 10.30 -9.10 42.08
N LEU A 518 9.83 -8.74 43.28
CA LEU A 518 10.53 -7.83 44.19
C LEU A 518 11.58 -8.60 45.01
N PRO A 519 12.66 -7.95 45.45
CA PRO A 519 13.62 -8.60 46.35
C PRO A 519 12.96 -9.04 47.66
N HIS A 520 13.29 -10.24 48.13
CA HIS A 520 12.69 -10.82 49.33
C HIS A 520 13.58 -11.89 49.97
N HIS A 521 13.33 -12.19 51.25
CA HIS A 521 13.85 -13.37 51.97
C HIS A 521 12.75 -14.41 52.23
N SER A 522 11.48 -13.99 52.38
CA SER A 522 10.33 -14.90 52.47
C SER A 522 9.10 -14.40 51.72
N LEU A 523 8.37 -15.36 51.13
CA LEU A 523 7.01 -15.19 50.62
C LEU A 523 6.08 -16.05 51.47
N GLU A 524 5.00 -15.48 51.97
CA GLU A 524 4.09 -16.12 52.92
C GLU A 524 2.63 -15.81 52.57
N LEU A 525 1.73 -16.78 52.72
CA LEU A 525 0.30 -16.55 52.58
C LEU A 525 -0.31 -16.11 53.92
N ILE A 526 -0.86 -14.89 53.96
CA ILE A 526 -1.60 -14.36 55.12
C ILE A 526 -3.08 -14.27 54.72
N GLY A 527 -3.89 -15.23 55.18
CA GLY A 527 -5.26 -15.40 54.67
C GLY A 527 -5.22 -15.86 53.21
N THR A 528 -5.69 -15.02 52.29
CA THR A 528 -5.60 -15.26 50.83
C THR A 528 -4.66 -14.29 50.12
N ASP A 529 -3.98 -13.41 50.87
CA ASP A 529 -3.06 -12.41 50.31
C ASP A 529 -1.61 -12.84 50.51
N MET A 530 -0.75 -12.47 49.55
CA MET A 530 0.67 -12.75 49.64
C MET A 530 1.41 -11.64 50.38
N ALA A 531 2.17 -12.01 51.40
CA ALA A 531 3.08 -11.15 52.11
C ALA A 531 4.53 -11.38 51.65
N VAL A 532 5.28 -10.28 51.55
CA VAL A 532 6.72 -10.26 51.24
C VAL A 532 7.45 -9.74 52.48
N ASP A 533 8.35 -10.56 53.03
CA ASP A 533 9.04 -10.29 54.29
C ASP A 533 8.10 -9.83 55.43
N GLY A 534 6.95 -10.50 55.54
CA GLY A 534 5.93 -10.25 56.57
C GLY A 534 5.00 -9.05 56.30
N ALA A 535 5.06 -8.41 55.13
CA ALA A 535 4.17 -7.28 54.79
C ALA A 535 3.42 -7.51 53.46
N VAL A 536 2.14 -7.15 53.42
CA VAL A 536 1.34 -7.13 52.18
C VAL A 536 1.58 -5.80 51.45
N LEU A 537 2.09 -5.86 50.21
CA LEU A 537 2.53 -4.70 49.44
C LEU A 537 1.50 -4.32 48.36
N ALA A 538 0.37 -3.76 48.79
CA ALA A 538 -0.76 -3.41 47.93
C ALA A 538 -0.52 -2.14 47.07
N THR A 539 0.22 -1.16 47.59
CA THR A 539 0.44 0.13 46.90
C THR A 539 1.87 0.33 46.39
N THR A 540 2.03 1.23 45.42
CA THR A 540 3.35 1.60 44.87
C THR A 540 4.28 2.21 45.92
N GLU A 541 3.73 2.94 46.89
CA GLU A 541 4.48 3.51 48.02
C GLU A 541 5.00 2.42 48.95
N GLN A 542 4.17 1.41 49.25
CA GLN A 542 4.58 0.26 50.05
C GLN A 542 5.68 -0.54 49.34
N ARG A 543 5.55 -0.77 48.02
CA ARG A 543 6.59 -1.43 47.21
C ARG A 543 7.88 -0.62 47.14
N THR A 544 7.78 0.71 47.05
CA THR A 544 8.95 1.61 47.10
C THR A 544 9.67 1.51 48.44
N ALA A 545 8.94 1.61 49.55
CA ALA A 545 9.50 1.49 50.89
C ALA A 545 10.12 0.10 51.14
N HIS A 546 9.60 -0.95 50.49
CA HIS A 546 10.19 -2.28 50.53
C HIS A 546 11.49 -2.36 49.71
N LEU A 547 11.46 -1.89 48.46
CA LEU A 547 12.60 -1.92 47.55
C LEU A 547 13.81 -1.13 48.10
N ASP A 548 13.56 0.00 48.74
CA ASP A 548 14.59 0.86 49.35
C ASP A 548 15.42 0.14 50.44
N LYS A 549 14.83 -0.85 51.12
CA LYS A 549 15.54 -1.69 52.12
C LYS A 549 16.62 -2.58 51.49
N TYR A 550 16.43 -2.97 50.23
CA TYR A 550 17.35 -3.83 49.49
C TYR A 550 18.34 -3.04 48.65
N ARG A 551 17.92 -1.87 48.16
CA ARG A 551 18.76 -0.99 47.37
C ARG A 551 18.42 0.46 47.66
N GLU A 552 19.28 1.11 48.44
CA GLU A 552 19.12 2.51 48.84
C GLU A 552 18.85 3.41 47.62
N GLY A 553 17.76 4.19 47.69
CA GLY A 553 17.29 5.05 46.60
C GLY A 553 16.44 4.33 45.55
N GLY A 554 16.19 3.04 45.71
CA GLY A 554 15.29 2.24 44.90
C GLY A 554 13.85 2.78 44.92
N VAL A 555 13.16 2.74 43.78
CA VAL A 555 11.79 3.26 43.69
C VAL A 555 10.92 2.44 42.75
N CYS A 556 9.63 2.37 43.09
CA CYS A 556 8.59 1.82 42.23
C CYS A 556 7.74 2.96 41.68
N VAL A 557 7.41 2.93 40.40
CA VAL A 557 6.56 3.92 39.72
C VAL A 557 5.61 3.23 38.75
N ARG A 558 4.54 3.92 38.36
CA ARG A 558 3.66 3.44 37.29
C ARG A 558 4.14 3.91 35.93
N TYR A 559 3.80 3.15 34.89
CA TYR A 559 4.04 3.53 33.50
C TYR A 559 3.44 4.90 33.16
N GLU A 560 2.20 5.17 33.60
CA GLU A 560 1.52 6.44 33.29
C GLU A 560 2.27 7.64 33.90
N ASP A 561 2.76 7.51 35.13
CA ASP A 561 3.50 8.56 35.83
C ASP A 561 4.81 8.90 35.09
N VAL A 562 5.51 7.87 34.60
CA VAL A 562 6.76 8.05 33.83
C VAL A 562 6.47 8.74 32.49
N MET A 563 5.41 8.33 31.80
CA MET A 563 5.13 8.83 30.45
C MET A 563 4.48 10.22 30.43
N ASN A 564 3.73 10.57 31.48
CA ASN A 564 3.11 11.88 31.66
C ASN A 564 4.01 12.89 32.40
N GLY A 565 5.10 12.44 33.02
CA GLY A 565 6.06 13.30 33.70
C GLY A 565 6.77 14.29 32.76
N ASP A 566 7.15 15.45 33.30
CA ASP A 566 7.96 16.42 32.58
C ASP A 566 9.41 15.93 32.42
N GLN A 567 10.11 16.42 31.40
CA GLN A 567 11.44 15.93 31.05
C GLN A 567 12.46 16.06 32.20
N ILE A 568 12.34 17.07 33.07
CA ILE A 568 13.29 17.31 34.17
C ILE A 568 13.05 16.28 35.26
N SER A 569 11.81 16.16 35.75
CA SER A 569 11.47 15.20 36.81
C SER A 569 11.74 13.75 36.40
N THR A 570 11.40 13.37 35.15
CA THR A 570 11.68 12.02 34.65
C THR A 570 13.17 11.73 34.51
N ARG A 571 13.99 12.72 34.11
CA ARG A 571 15.46 12.53 34.10
C ARG A 571 16.02 12.35 35.49
N GLU A 572 15.48 13.06 36.47
CA GLU A 572 15.92 12.93 37.87
C GLU A 572 15.53 11.56 38.45
N LEU A 573 14.34 11.06 38.12
CA LEU A 573 13.90 9.71 38.47
C LEU A 573 14.92 8.65 38.02
N PHE A 574 15.37 8.72 36.76
CA PHE A 574 16.31 7.74 36.20
C PHE A 574 17.78 7.96 36.59
N LYS A 575 18.09 8.94 37.45
CA LYS A 575 19.41 9.00 38.11
C LYS A 575 19.54 8.00 39.26
N ARG A 576 18.41 7.51 39.80
CA ARG A 576 18.36 6.52 40.88
C ARG A 576 19.03 5.20 40.49
N PRO A 577 19.52 4.42 41.46
CA PRO A 577 20.25 3.19 41.17
C PRO A 577 19.34 2.06 40.65
N LEU A 578 18.07 2.04 41.08
CA LEU A 578 17.08 1.04 40.64
C LEU A 578 15.69 1.67 40.57
N VAL A 579 15.03 1.48 39.43
CA VAL A 579 13.65 1.93 39.20
C VAL A 579 12.83 0.74 38.69
N TYR A 580 11.77 0.40 39.41
CA TYR A 580 10.74 -0.53 38.96
C TYR A 580 9.59 0.25 38.31
N ILE A 581 9.21 -0.11 37.09
CA ILE A 581 8.08 0.46 36.37
C ILE A 581 7.01 -0.64 36.24
N PHE A 582 5.83 -0.41 36.80
CA PHE A 582 4.67 -1.27 36.64
C PHE A 582 3.82 -0.82 35.44
N HIS A 583 3.51 -1.75 34.55
CA HIS A 583 2.76 -1.52 33.32
C HIS A 583 1.59 -2.52 33.23
N ASP A 584 0.37 -2.04 33.39
CA ASP A 584 -0.81 -2.91 33.61
C ASP A 584 -1.75 -3.01 32.38
N THR A 585 -1.33 -2.52 31.20
CA THR A 585 -2.20 -2.33 30.01
C THR A 585 -3.03 -3.55 29.58
N ILE A 586 -2.45 -4.75 29.59
CA ILE A 586 -3.14 -5.97 29.10
C ILE A 586 -4.15 -6.45 30.14
N ASP A 587 -3.72 -6.54 31.41
CA ASP A 587 -4.58 -7.01 32.49
C ASP A 587 -5.77 -6.07 32.74
N GLU A 588 -5.55 -4.75 32.75
CA GLU A 588 -6.63 -3.76 32.90
C GLU A 588 -7.70 -3.88 31.80
N ALA A 589 -7.29 -4.19 30.57
CA ALA A 589 -8.20 -4.37 29.44
C ALA A 589 -9.02 -5.67 29.55
N SER A 590 -8.57 -6.66 30.32
CA SER A 590 -9.30 -7.91 30.52
C SER A 590 -10.58 -7.73 31.35
N HIS A 591 -10.64 -6.68 32.19
CA HIS A 591 -11.77 -6.40 33.06
C HIS A 591 -13.09 -6.13 32.31
N SER A 592 -13.02 -5.62 31.08
CA SER A 592 -14.22 -5.39 30.25
C SER A 592 -14.79 -6.68 29.66
N GLN A 593 -14.02 -7.78 29.67
CA GLN A 593 -14.32 -9.04 29.00
C GLN A 593 -14.59 -8.89 27.48
N SER A 594 -14.24 -7.75 26.89
CA SER A 594 -14.42 -7.47 25.48
C SER A 594 -13.27 -8.07 24.66
N PRO A 595 -13.55 -8.96 23.69
CA PRO A 595 -12.53 -9.49 22.80
C PRO A 595 -11.70 -8.42 22.07
N PHE A 596 -12.37 -7.34 21.66
CA PHE A 596 -11.74 -6.20 21.00
C PHE A 596 -10.70 -5.51 21.88
N GLU A 597 -11.01 -5.35 23.17
CA GLU A 597 -10.14 -4.61 24.09
C GLU A 597 -8.88 -5.41 24.43
N VAL A 598 -9.00 -6.71 24.72
CA VAL A 598 -7.83 -7.55 25.06
C VAL A 598 -6.85 -7.65 23.88
N ILE A 599 -7.36 -7.89 22.67
CA ILE A 599 -6.52 -8.03 21.47
C ILE A 599 -5.87 -6.69 21.12
N SER A 600 -6.61 -5.58 21.18
CA SER A 600 -6.04 -4.25 20.95
C SER A 600 -5.04 -3.84 22.05
N ALA A 601 -5.24 -4.29 23.29
CA ALA A 601 -4.32 -4.05 24.40
C ALA A 601 -2.96 -4.72 24.20
N CYS A 602 -2.91 -5.91 23.59
CA CYS A 602 -1.63 -6.55 23.24
C CYS A 602 -0.81 -5.70 22.27
N ARG A 603 -1.44 -5.19 21.20
CA ARG A 603 -0.81 -4.25 20.25
C ARG A 603 -0.37 -2.97 20.96
N LYS A 604 -1.25 -2.40 21.78
CA LYS A 604 -0.97 -1.18 22.56
C LYS A 604 0.22 -1.37 23.51
N ALA A 605 0.32 -2.51 24.19
CA ALA A 605 1.43 -2.84 25.07
C ALA A 605 2.76 -2.94 24.31
N ILE A 606 2.79 -3.60 23.14
CA ILE A 606 3.98 -3.64 22.27
C ILE A 606 4.42 -2.21 21.90
N ASP A 607 3.48 -1.35 21.50
CA ASP A 607 3.75 0.02 21.11
C ASP A 607 4.28 0.87 22.28
N GLN A 608 3.63 0.79 23.45
CA GLN A 608 4.02 1.49 24.67
C GLN A 608 5.40 1.05 25.17
N LEU A 609 5.65 -0.26 25.27
CA LEU A 609 6.92 -0.81 25.75
C LEU A 609 8.06 -0.50 24.78
N SER A 610 7.82 -0.55 23.46
CA SER A 610 8.79 -0.16 22.45
C SER A 610 9.19 1.31 22.59
N VAL A 611 8.22 2.21 22.78
CA VAL A 611 8.47 3.64 23.02
C VAL A 611 9.19 3.86 24.34
N LEU A 612 8.77 3.18 25.42
CA LEU A 612 9.37 3.31 26.74
C LEU A 612 10.85 2.91 26.73
N ILE A 613 11.16 1.71 26.23
CA ILE A 613 12.55 1.20 26.13
C ILE A 613 13.41 2.13 25.29
N LYS A 614 12.86 2.66 24.18
CA LYS A 614 13.56 3.64 23.35
C LYS A 614 13.86 4.93 24.11
N ARG A 615 12.89 5.49 24.85
CA ARG A 615 13.09 6.73 25.64
C ARG A 615 14.07 6.52 26.79
N LEU A 616 14.01 5.36 27.47
CA LEU A 616 14.96 4.96 28.51
C LEU A 616 16.39 5.07 28.01
N HIS A 617 16.69 4.43 26.87
CA HIS A 617 18.04 4.47 26.29
C HIS A 617 18.40 5.84 25.68
N ALA A 618 17.51 6.43 24.86
CA ALA A 618 17.87 7.59 24.03
C ALA A 618 17.72 8.94 24.74
N THR A 619 16.74 9.07 25.64
CA THR A 619 16.35 10.37 26.23
C THR A 619 16.71 10.48 27.70
N TRP A 620 16.65 9.36 28.43
CA TRP A 620 16.85 9.30 29.87
C TRP A 620 18.16 8.62 30.30
N ASN A 621 19.02 8.26 29.34
CA ASN A 621 20.38 7.77 29.57
C ASN A 621 20.44 6.53 30.48
N VAL A 622 19.48 5.62 30.34
CA VAL A 622 19.45 4.34 31.02
C VAL A 622 20.16 3.31 30.16
N THR A 623 21.23 2.69 30.68
CA THR A 623 22.01 1.69 29.95
C THR A 623 21.39 0.31 30.05
N ASN A 624 20.90 -0.09 31.22
CA ASN A 624 20.41 -1.45 31.50
C ASN A 624 18.90 -1.42 31.78
N VAL A 625 18.14 -2.08 30.91
CA VAL A 625 16.70 -2.26 31.06
C VAL A 625 16.40 -3.75 31.05
N VAL A 626 15.64 -4.22 32.04
CA VAL A 626 15.09 -5.58 32.09
C VAL A 626 13.57 -5.45 32.07
N LEU A 627 12.90 -6.18 31.18
CA LEU A 627 11.45 -6.25 31.08
C LEU A 627 11.03 -7.70 31.33
N THR A 628 10.04 -7.90 32.19
CA THR A 628 9.44 -9.22 32.41
C THR A 628 7.93 -9.11 32.65
N ALA A 629 7.28 -10.25 32.83
CA ALA A 629 5.88 -10.39 33.19
C ALA A 629 5.73 -11.06 34.55
N ASP A 630 4.63 -10.80 35.24
CA ASP A 630 4.20 -11.59 36.39
C ASP A 630 3.54 -12.89 35.94
N HIS A 631 2.65 -12.88 34.96
CA HIS A 631 2.09 -14.09 34.39
C HIS A 631 1.76 -13.91 32.91
N GLY A 632 1.46 -15.02 32.24
CA GLY A 632 0.71 -14.98 30.99
C GLY A 632 -0.77 -15.23 31.22
N PHE A 633 -1.49 -15.59 30.15
CA PHE A 633 -2.92 -15.84 30.21
C PHE A 633 -3.35 -16.78 29.09
N LEU A 634 -4.47 -17.46 29.31
CA LEU A 634 -5.21 -18.12 28.24
C LEU A 634 -6.24 -17.17 27.65
N TYR A 635 -6.34 -17.18 26.32
CA TYR A 635 -7.33 -16.39 25.60
C TYR A 635 -8.05 -17.18 24.53
N ASN A 636 -9.38 -17.13 24.54
CA ASN A 636 -10.23 -17.69 23.49
C ASN A 636 -11.31 -16.66 23.14
N ASP A 637 -11.43 -16.30 21.86
CA ASP A 637 -12.51 -15.44 21.38
C ASP A 637 -13.79 -16.25 21.10
N MET A 638 -14.24 -16.95 22.14
CA MET A 638 -15.41 -17.83 22.12
C MET A 638 -16.27 -17.54 23.34
N LYS A 639 -17.59 -17.67 23.19
CA LYS A 639 -18.51 -17.55 24.33
C LYS A 639 -18.47 -18.83 25.17
N PHE A 640 -18.23 -18.69 26.47
CA PHE A 640 -18.34 -19.79 27.44
C PHE A 640 -19.76 -19.84 28.02
N GLU A 641 -20.42 -20.99 27.88
CA GLU A 641 -21.70 -21.28 28.50
C GLU A 641 -21.49 -21.97 29.86
N ASP A 642 -22.54 -22.07 30.69
CA ASP A 642 -22.42 -22.69 32.01
C ASP A 642 -22.02 -24.17 31.95
N LYS A 643 -22.37 -24.87 30.86
CA LYS A 643 -21.96 -26.26 30.61
C LYS A 643 -20.45 -26.41 30.34
N ASP A 644 -19.80 -25.33 29.90
CA ASP A 644 -18.37 -25.31 29.58
C ASP A 644 -17.53 -25.03 30.85
N LYS A 645 -18.20 -24.73 31.98
CA LYS A 645 -17.58 -24.42 33.26
C LYS A 645 -17.53 -25.66 34.15
N HIS A 646 -16.33 -25.98 34.60
CA HIS A 646 -16.07 -27.09 35.50
C HIS A 646 -16.45 -26.72 36.94
N ASN A 647 -17.39 -27.47 37.51
CA ASN A 647 -17.83 -27.27 38.89
C ASN A 647 -17.00 -28.13 39.84
N ILE A 648 -16.55 -27.52 40.94
CA ILE A 648 -15.88 -28.23 42.03
C ILE A 648 -16.72 -28.12 43.30
N THR A 649 -16.74 -29.18 44.10
CA THR A 649 -17.43 -29.26 45.40
C THR A 649 -16.49 -29.14 46.59
N ASP A 650 -15.17 -29.17 46.34
CA ASP A 650 -14.15 -29.05 47.38
C ASP A 650 -14.32 -27.77 48.19
N ALA A 651 -14.17 -27.90 49.51
CA ALA A 651 -13.97 -26.75 50.37
C ALA A 651 -12.71 -26.01 49.92
N SER A 652 -12.84 -24.71 49.67
CA SER A 652 -11.76 -23.88 49.17
C SER A 652 -11.65 -22.59 49.95
N ALA A 653 -10.42 -22.20 50.30
CA ALA A 653 -10.11 -20.90 50.89
C ALA A 653 -10.24 -19.78 49.85
N GLU A 654 -9.96 -20.10 48.58
CA GLU A 654 -10.12 -19.22 47.45
C GLU A 654 -10.43 -20.02 46.19
N LYS A 655 -11.24 -19.44 45.30
CA LYS A 655 -11.60 -20.03 44.01
C LYS A 655 -11.64 -18.96 42.92
N LYS A 656 -10.91 -19.20 41.83
CA LYS A 656 -10.86 -18.38 40.61
C LYS A 656 -11.11 -19.26 39.38
N THR A 657 -11.13 -18.68 38.18
CA THR A 657 -11.51 -19.41 36.96
C THR A 657 -10.46 -20.43 36.51
N ARG A 658 -9.24 -20.40 37.06
CA ARG A 658 -8.16 -21.33 36.72
C ARG A 658 -7.48 -22.02 37.91
N TYR A 659 -7.86 -21.70 39.14
CA TYR A 659 -7.38 -22.43 40.30
C TYR A 659 -8.32 -22.31 41.49
N TYR A 660 -8.11 -23.16 42.48
CA TYR A 660 -8.62 -23.00 43.82
C TYR A 660 -7.59 -23.47 44.84
N LEU A 661 -7.66 -22.91 46.06
CA LEU A 661 -6.81 -23.30 47.19
C LEU A 661 -7.63 -24.14 48.16
N THR A 662 -7.13 -25.31 48.54
CA THR A 662 -7.81 -26.27 49.42
C THR A 662 -6.81 -26.92 50.38
N ASP A 663 -7.30 -27.43 51.51
CA ASP A 663 -6.54 -28.25 52.45
C ASP A 663 -6.64 -29.76 52.15
N SER A 664 -7.38 -30.14 51.11
CA SER A 664 -7.61 -31.53 50.69
C SER A 664 -6.85 -31.93 49.42
N ASP A 665 -6.16 -33.06 49.46
CA ASP A 665 -5.50 -33.71 48.32
C ASP A 665 -6.38 -34.74 47.61
N GLU A 666 -7.66 -34.85 47.98
CA GLU A 666 -8.58 -35.83 47.38
C GLU A 666 -8.72 -35.63 45.87
N TYR A 667 -8.84 -36.74 45.13
CA TYR A 667 -8.99 -36.72 43.68
C TYR A 667 -10.28 -36.02 43.26
N VAL A 668 -10.15 -35.11 42.30
CA VAL A 668 -11.28 -34.45 41.62
C VAL A 668 -11.09 -34.62 40.12
N GLU A 669 -12.12 -35.13 39.44
CA GLU A 669 -12.06 -35.37 38.00
C GLU A 669 -11.76 -34.07 37.24
N GLY A 670 -10.79 -34.09 36.33
CA GLY A 670 -10.42 -32.92 35.53
C GLY A 670 -9.63 -31.84 36.28
N ILE A 671 -9.18 -32.12 37.50
CA ILE A 671 -8.34 -31.25 38.32
C ILE A 671 -7.03 -31.98 38.67
N ILE A 672 -5.91 -31.27 38.61
CA ILE A 672 -4.64 -31.71 39.19
C ILE A 672 -4.34 -30.82 40.39
N LYS A 673 -3.97 -31.46 41.51
CA LYS A 673 -3.62 -30.78 42.75
C LYS A 673 -2.12 -30.85 43.00
N PHE A 674 -1.52 -29.70 43.32
CA PHE A 674 -0.12 -29.61 43.70
C PHE A 674 0.02 -29.06 45.12
N PRO A 675 0.95 -29.56 45.95
CA PRO A 675 1.28 -28.88 47.20
C PRO A 675 1.80 -27.48 46.88
N LEU A 676 1.17 -26.44 47.43
CA LEU A 676 1.44 -25.05 47.04
C LEU A 676 2.92 -24.68 47.23
N GLU A 677 3.53 -25.08 48.34
CA GLU A 677 4.95 -24.80 48.67
C GLU A 677 5.96 -25.51 47.74
N ARG A 678 5.49 -26.38 46.84
CA ARG A 678 6.34 -27.14 45.92
C ARG A 678 6.30 -26.63 44.49
N VAL A 679 5.26 -25.88 44.16
CA VAL A 679 5.05 -25.23 42.86
C VAL A 679 5.11 -23.70 42.97
N SER A 680 5.54 -23.21 44.14
CA SER A 680 5.80 -21.82 44.47
C SER A 680 6.79 -21.75 45.63
N ALA A 681 7.35 -20.56 45.87
CA ALA A 681 8.13 -20.27 47.07
C ALA A 681 7.27 -19.76 48.25
N ILE A 682 5.94 -19.86 48.15
CA ILE A 682 4.99 -19.38 49.16
C ILE A 682 4.95 -20.36 50.33
N LYS A 683 5.29 -19.88 51.53
CA LYS A 683 5.15 -20.63 52.78
C LYS A 683 3.74 -20.50 53.34
N CYS A 684 3.22 -21.60 53.86
CA CYS A 684 1.88 -21.66 54.40
C CYS A 684 1.90 -22.04 55.89
N GLN A 685 0.98 -21.49 56.67
CA GLN A 685 0.83 -21.88 58.09
C GLN A 685 0.30 -23.31 58.27
N MET A 686 -0.45 -23.79 57.27
CA MET A 686 -0.99 -25.15 57.18
C MET A 686 -0.72 -25.71 55.78
N PRO A 687 -0.60 -27.04 55.61
CA PRO A 687 -0.47 -27.63 54.28
C PRO A 687 -1.64 -27.22 53.38
N LEU A 688 -1.34 -26.57 52.26
CA LEU A 688 -2.30 -26.15 51.26
C LEU A 688 -1.96 -26.75 49.90
N TRP A 689 -3.00 -27.09 49.16
CA TRP A 689 -2.94 -27.56 47.79
C TRP A 689 -3.56 -26.52 46.87
N ILE A 690 -2.94 -26.34 45.71
CA ILE A 690 -3.54 -25.63 44.59
C ILE A 690 -4.11 -26.65 43.60
N GLY A 691 -5.43 -26.59 43.40
CA GLY A 691 -6.11 -27.36 42.37
C GLY A 691 -6.24 -26.53 41.09
N VAL A 692 -5.70 -27.03 39.97
CA VAL A 692 -5.81 -26.40 38.64
C VAL A 692 -6.56 -27.33 37.68
N PRO A 693 -7.44 -26.80 36.82
CA PRO A 693 -8.12 -27.62 35.84
C PRO A 693 -7.21 -28.00 34.68
N VAL A 694 -7.31 -29.25 34.25
CA VAL A 694 -6.48 -29.81 33.17
C VAL A 694 -6.73 -29.11 31.84
N GLY A 695 -5.71 -29.08 30.98
CA GLY A 695 -5.77 -28.42 29.69
C GLY A 695 -6.10 -26.93 29.83
N THR A 696 -7.08 -26.46 29.06
CA THR A 696 -7.53 -25.07 29.05
C THR A 696 -8.93 -24.88 29.66
N ASN A 697 -9.39 -25.82 30.51
CA ASN A 697 -10.73 -25.75 31.12
C ASN A 697 -10.92 -24.54 32.05
N ARG A 698 -12.16 -24.15 32.34
CA ARG A 698 -12.45 -23.03 33.27
C ARG A 698 -13.26 -23.54 34.46
N LEU A 699 -12.89 -23.13 35.67
CA LEU A 699 -13.70 -23.37 36.86
C LEU A 699 -14.89 -22.42 36.88
N ALA A 700 -16.04 -22.91 37.36
CA ALA A 700 -17.22 -22.10 37.64
C ALA A 700 -16.94 -21.19 38.86
N ALA A 701 -16.38 -20.01 38.60
CA ALA A 701 -15.93 -19.05 39.60
C ALA A 701 -16.10 -17.61 39.11
N SER A 702 -15.87 -16.64 39.99
CA SER A 702 -15.82 -15.23 39.61
C SER A 702 -14.54 -14.94 38.81
N GLY A 703 -14.66 -14.27 37.66
CA GLY A 703 -13.53 -13.84 36.83
C GLY A 703 -13.87 -13.82 35.34
N GLY A 704 -12.86 -13.52 34.51
CA GLY A 704 -12.93 -13.67 33.06
C GLY A 704 -12.88 -15.13 32.63
N TYR A 705 -13.62 -15.46 31.57
CA TYR A 705 -13.62 -16.79 30.94
C TYR A 705 -12.84 -16.77 29.62
N ASN A 706 -13.08 -15.76 28.78
CA ASN A 706 -12.37 -15.54 27.52
C ASN A 706 -10.89 -15.26 27.77
N PHE A 707 -10.61 -14.35 28.70
CA PHE A 707 -9.29 -14.12 29.29
C PHE A 707 -9.27 -14.74 30.69
N ALA A 708 -8.35 -15.67 30.94
CA ALA A 708 -8.20 -16.29 32.25
C ALA A 708 -6.73 -16.63 32.54
N HIS A 709 -6.35 -16.50 33.80
CA HIS A 709 -5.02 -16.80 34.33
C HIS A 709 -5.16 -17.42 35.73
N GLY A 710 -4.05 -17.82 36.35
CA GLY A 710 -4.00 -18.48 37.66
C GLY A 710 -3.72 -19.97 37.59
N GLY A 711 -3.80 -20.57 36.40
CA GLY A 711 -3.55 -21.99 36.17
C GLY A 711 -2.12 -22.32 35.73
N ALA A 712 -1.94 -23.58 35.33
CA ALA A 712 -0.65 -24.17 35.01
C ALA A 712 -0.42 -24.43 33.50
N SER A 713 -1.15 -23.74 32.63
CA SER A 713 -0.90 -23.86 31.17
C SER A 713 0.44 -23.25 30.80
N LEU A 714 1.03 -23.72 29.70
CA LEU A 714 2.29 -23.17 29.18
C LEU A 714 2.18 -21.67 28.89
N GLN A 715 1.03 -21.22 28.38
CA GLN A 715 0.74 -19.80 28.13
C GLN A 715 0.69 -18.95 29.40
N GLU A 716 0.28 -19.53 30.53
CA GLU A 716 0.21 -18.85 31.84
C GLU A 716 1.58 -18.86 32.53
N MET A 717 2.31 -19.99 32.46
CA MET A 717 3.53 -20.23 33.24
C MET A 717 4.82 -19.73 32.59
N ILE A 718 4.90 -19.70 31.26
CA ILE A 718 6.13 -19.29 30.57
C ILE A 718 6.11 -17.78 30.35
N ILE A 719 6.90 -17.07 31.18
CA ILE A 719 6.99 -15.61 31.15
C ILE A 719 8.28 -15.15 30.47
N PRO A 720 8.25 -14.03 29.71
CA PRO A 720 9.42 -13.50 29.03
C PRO A 720 10.32 -12.72 30.00
N VAL A 721 11.64 -12.76 29.75
CA VAL A 721 12.62 -11.83 30.33
C VAL A 721 13.43 -11.23 29.19
N ILE A 722 13.16 -9.96 28.87
CA ILE A 722 13.88 -9.18 27.86
C ILE A 722 14.94 -8.34 28.56
N ARG A 723 16.19 -8.47 28.12
CA ARG A 723 17.30 -7.62 28.56
C ARG A 723 17.68 -6.71 27.41
N SER A 724 17.54 -5.41 27.60
CA SER A 724 17.91 -4.39 26.62
C SER A 724 19.07 -3.55 27.15
N GLN A 725 20.15 -3.52 26.39
CA GLN A 725 21.36 -2.77 26.70
C GLN A 725 21.67 -1.75 25.61
N GLN A 726 22.01 -0.54 26.05
CA GLN A 726 22.55 0.48 25.16
C GLN A 726 24.00 0.12 24.79
N LYS A 727 24.21 -0.57 23.66
CA LYS A 727 25.54 -0.87 23.12
C LYS A 727 25.88 0.06 21.95
N ARG A 728 27.14 0.48 21.87
CA ARG A 728 27.73 1.25 20.73
C ARG A 728 28.25 0.35 19.60
N THR A 729 27.81 -0.91 19.52
CA THR A 729 28.26 -1.84 18.49
C THR A 729 27.48 -1.62 17.20
N ASN A 730 28.21 -1.46 16.09
CA ASN A 730 27.66 -1.37 14.75
C ASN A 730 27.07 -2.74 14.39
N LYS A 731 25.77 -2.82 14.09
CA LYS A 731 25.22 -3.93 13.30
C LYS A 731 26.03 -3.95 12.00
N THR A 732 26.75 -5.03 11.72
CA THR A 732 27.72 -5.04 10.61
C THR A 732 27.14 -5.56 9.31
N GLU A 733 26.14 -6.45 9.37
CA GLU A 733 25.59 -7.10 8.18
C GLU A 733 24.23 -6.49 7.81
N LYS A 734 24.10 -6.01 6.58
CA LYS A 734 22.83 -5.52 6.01
C LYS A 734 22.05 -6.69 5.44
N VAL A 735 20.72 -6.68 5.56
CA VAL A 735 19.83 -7.71 4.99
C VAL A 735 20.13 -8.02 3.52
N GLY A 736 20.16 -9.31 3.16
CA GLY A 736 20.29 -9.78 1.79
C GLY A 736 19.11 -9.36 0.89
N ILE A 737 19.36 -9.35 -0.42
CA ILE A 737 18.36 -9.04 -1.43
C ILE A 737 18.46 -10.04 -2.58
N SER A 738 17.30 -10.52 -3.03
CA SER A 738 17.18 -11.35 -4.24
C SER A 738 16.05 -10.84 -5.14
N LEU A 739 16.20 -11.05 -6.44
CA LEU A 739 15.14 -10.83 -7.42
C LEU A 739 14.23 -12.07 -7.45
N MET A 740 12.91 -11.89 -7.38
CA MET A 740 11.99 -13.03 -7.41
C MET A 740 11.75 -13.57 -8.82
N ASN A 741 11.73 -12.68 -9.83
CA ASN A 741 11.48 -13.02 -11.23
C ASN A 741 12.62 -12.53 -12.13
N HIS A 742 13.29 -13.44 -12.82
CA HIS A 742 14.41 -13.11 -13.71
C HIS A 742 13.98 -12.81 -15.16
N ASN A 743 12.77 -13.22 -15.57
CA ASN A 743 12.26 -12.92 -16.92
C ASN A 743 11.64 -11.51 -16.99
N LEU A 744 12.51 -10.50 -17.01
CA LEU A 744 12.11 -9.09 -16.98
C LEU A 744 11.79 -8.56 -18.38
N ASN A 745 10.58 -8.00 -18.53
CA ASN A 745 10.12 -7.40 -19.78
C ASN A 745 9.67 -5.96 -19.52
N MET A 746 10.23 -5.01 -20.27
CA MET A 746 9.77 -3.63 -20.32
C MET A 746 8.57 -3.58 -21.27
N VAL A 747 7.39 -3.27 -20.74
CA VAL A 747 6.12 -3.25 -21.45
C VAL A 747 5.49 -1.87 -21.25
N SER A 748 4.96 -1.24 -22.30
CA SER A 748 4.39 0.12 -22.17
C SER A 748 5.32 1.17 -21.52
N SER A 749 6.64 1.09 -21.75
CA SER A 749 7.66 1.97 -21.13
C SER A 749 7.78 1.83 -19.60
N ARG A 750 7.27 0.74 -19.05
CA ARG A 750 7.24 0.42 -17.63
C ARG A 750 7.85 -0.96 -17.39
N LEU A 751 8.67 -1.08 -16.36
CA LEU A 751 9.11 -2.35 -15.82
C LEU A 751 8.58 -2.49 -14.39
N LYS A 752 7.86 -3.59 -14.14
CA LYS A 752 7.51 -4.05 -12.80
C LYS A 752 8.31 -5.29 -12.46
N PHE A 753 8.86 -5.35 -11.25
CA PHE A 753 9.53 -6.52 -10.71
C PHE A 753 9.45 -6.54 -9.19
N GLN A 754 9.78 -7.69 -8.59
CA GLN A 754 9.70 -7.92 -7.16
C GLN A 754 11.06 -8.26 -6.58
N LEU A 755 11.38 -7.64 -5.45
CA LEU A 755 12.56 -7.92 -4.65
C LEU A 755 12.12 -8.58 -3.35
N ILE A 756 12.87 -9.60 -2.91
CA ILE A 756 12.67 -10.22 -1.61
C ILE A 756 13.87 -9.93 -0.72
N GLN A 757 13.58 -9.47 0.49
CA GLN A 757 14.57 -9.38 1.57
C GLN A 757 14.82 -10.79 2.10
N SER A 758 16.08 -11.24 2.08
CA SER A 758 16.46 -12.65 2.31
C SER A 758 16.30 -13.10 3.76
N GLU A 759 16.60 -12.23 4.72
CA GLU A 759 16.44 -12.46 6.16
C GLU A 759 15.80 -11.22 6.81
N ALA A 760 15.13 -11.40 7.95
CA ALA A 760 14.53 -10.28 8.68
C ALA A 760 15.60 -9.37 9.33
N VAL A 761 15.31 -8.08 9.43
CA VAL A 761 16.06 -7.17 10.28
C VAL A 761 15.98 -7.68 11.72
N SER A 762 17.13 -7.80 12.36
CA SER A 762 17.28 -8.41 13.68
C SER A 762 18.20 -7.58 14.56
N MET A 763 18.59 -8.14 15.70
CA MET A 763 19.58 -7.52 16.58
C MET A 763 20.99 -7.51 15.98
N THR A 764 21.26 -8.41 15.02
CA THR A 764 22.57 -8.57 14.35
C THR A 764 22.56 -8.14 12.90
N VAL A 765 21.40 -8.17 12.23
CA VAL A 765 21.23 -7.80 10.81
C VAL A 765 20.47 -6.48 10.70
N MET A 766 21.00 -5.52 9.95
CA MET A 766 20.40 -4.19 9.77
C MET A 766 19.69 -4.00 8.44
N GLU A 767 18.83 -2.98 8.35
CA GLU A 767 18.15 -2.61 7.11
C GLU A 767 19.13 -2.27 5.97
N ARG A 768 18.70 -2.51 4.73
CA ARG A 768 19.47 -2.19 3.52
C ARG A 768 18.69 -1.18 2.68
N LYS A 769 19.32 -0.06 2.34
CA LYS A 769 18.81 0.87 1.32
C LYS A 769 19.41 0.50 -0.02
N VAL A 770 18.56 0.30 -1.02
CA VAL A 770 18.98 -0.05 -2.37
C VAL A 770 18.46 0.96 -3.37
N VAL A 771 19.17 1.08 -4.49
CA VAL A 771 18.77 1.96 -5.59
C VAL A 771 18.67 1.17 -6.88
N CYS A 772 17.48 1.20 -7.46
CA CYS A 772 17.11 0.49 -8.67
C CYS A 772 17.05 1.46 -9.85
N CYS A 773 17.69 1.11 -10.97
CA CYS A 773 17.62 1.86 -12.22
C CYS A 773 17.84 0.94 -13.43
N ILE A 774 17.25 1.30 -14.58
CA ILE A 774 17.50 0.62 -15.85
C ILE A 774 18.54 1.41 -16.66
N TYR A 775 19.45 0.67 -17.27
CA TYR A 775 20.55 1.20 -18.07
C TYR A 775 20.50 0.67 -19.51
N ASN A 776 20.91 1.51 -20.46
CA ASN A 776 21.31 1.12 -21.80
C ASN A 776 22.82 1.34 -21.94
N GLY A 777 23.61 0.26 -22.00
CA GLY A 777 25.05 0.37 -21.74
C GLY A 777 25.27 0.91 -20.33
N ASP A 778 25.86 2.09 -20.21
CA ASP A 778 26.08 2.81 -18.94
C ASP A 778 25.18 4.05 -18.76
N ASP A 779 24.30 4.33 -19.72
CA ASP A 779 23.38 5.46 -19.66
C ASP A 779 22.09 5.08 -18.92
N PRO A 780 21.72 5.75 -17.80
CA PRO A 780 20.47 5.51 -17.11
C PRO A 780 19.28 5.98 -17.96
N VAL A 781 18.29 5.10 -18.14
CA VAL A 781 17.10 5.35 -18.98
C VAL A 781 15.80 5.50 -18.18
N THR A 782 15.86 5.25 -16.87
CA THR A 782 14.78 5.49 -15.90
C THR A 782 15.26 6.41 -14.77
N GLN A 783 14.33 7.01 -14.02
CA GLN A 783 14.70 7.59 -12.73
C GLN A 783 15.25 6.52 -11.80
N GLU A 784 16.18 6.91 -10.93
CA GLU A 784 16.57 6.08 -9.79
C GLU A 784 15.39 5.96 -8.82
N LYS A 785 15.11 4.74 -8.39
CA LYS A 785 14.13 4.47 -7.34
C LYS A 785 14.85 3.91 -6.12
N VAL A 786 14.74 4.62 -4.99
CA VAL A 786 15.29 4.19 -3.71
C VAL A 786 14.25 3.33 -2.99
N LEU A 787 14.68 2.18 -2.47
CA LEU A 787 13.88 1.27 -1.67
C LEU A 787 14.62 0.97 -0.37
N THR A 788 13.89 0.89 0.76
CA THR A 788 14.45 0.48 2.05
C THR A 788 13.90 -0.90 2.41
N LEU A 789 14.79 -1.90 2.51
CA LEU A 789 14.50 -3.25 2.97
C LEU A 789 14.70 -3.28 4.48
N ASN A 790 13.60 -3.18 5.24
CA ASN A 790 13.61 -3.03 6.69
C ASN A 790 12.58 -3.88 7.44
N SER A 791 12.08 -4.93 6.79
CA SER A 791 11.11 -5.82 7.41
C SER A 791 11.75 -6.57 8.58
N THR A 792 11.08 -6.58 9.73
CA THR A 792 11.48 -7.32 10.94
C THR A 792 10.71 -8.63 11.10
N ASP A 793 9.83 -8.96 10.14
CA ASP A 793 9.02 -10.16 10.21
C ASP A 793 9.85 -11.36 9.75
N ALA A 794 10.18 -12.23 10.70
CA ALA A 794 10.92 -13.46 10.42
C ALA A 794 9.99 -14.59 9.92
N THR A 795 8.69 -14.45 10.11
CA THR A 795 7.70 -15.52 9.94
C THR A 795 6.93 -15.37 8.63
N ASN A 796 6.43 -14.17 8.35
CA ASN A 796 5.68 -13.91 7.13
C ASN A 796 6.61 -13.36 6.04
N LEU A 797 6.91 -14.22 5.06
CA LEU A 797 7.74 -13.86 3.90
C LEU A 797 7.12 -12.75 3.04
N ASN A 798 5.80 -12.62 3.01
CA ASN A 798 5.14 -11.60 2.20
C ASN A 798 5.44 -10.19 2.67
N ASN A 799 5.60 -10.02 3.99
CA ASN A 799 6.03 -8.77 4.61
C ASN A 799 7.48 -8.39 4.26
N ARG A 800 8.19 -9.23 3.50
CA ARG A 800 9.57 -9.03 3.04
C ARG A 800 9.68 -8.90 1.52
N VAL A 801 8.55 -8.89 0.80
CA VAL A 801 8.48 -8.72 -0.64
C VAL A 801 8.14 -7.27 -0.98
N TYR A 802 8.86 -6.69 -1.94
CA TYR A 802 8.73 -5.30 -2.34
C TYR A 802 8.53 -5.20 -3.85
N GLU A 803 7.40 -4.66 -4.30
CA GLU A 803 7.18 -4.37 -5.72
C GLU A 803 7.86 -3.05 -6.12
N VAL A 804 8.65 -3.11 -7.19
CA VAL A 804 9.34 -1.97 -7.78
C VAL A 804 8.83 -1.75 -9.20
N THR A 805 8.16 -0.62 -9.41
CA THR A 805 7.90 -0.06 -10.74
C THR A 805 8.98 0.96 -11.12
N LEU A 806 9.56 0.84 -12.33
CA LEU A 806 10.41 1.82 -12.99
C LEU A 806 9.79 2.23 -14.34
N ASN A 807 9.89 3.51 -14.70
CA ASN A 807 9.36 4.06 -15.96
C ASN A 807 10.49 4.67 -16.80
N LEU A 808 10.51 4.40 -18.10
CA LEU A 808 11.44 5.03 -19.03
C LEU A 808 11.17 6.53 -19.10
N GLN A 809 12.24 7.34 -19.06
CA GLN A 809 12.15 8.79 -19.22
C GLN A 809 12.47 9.26 -20.64
N LYS A 810 13.06 8.39 -21.45
CA LYS A 810 13.46 8.64 -22.83
C LYS A 810 13.12 7.42 -23.67
N SER A 811 12.82 7.64 -24.95
CA SER A 811 12.68 6.53 -25.90
C SER A 811 14.04 5.88 -26.11
N VAL A 812 14.10 4.55 -26.05
CA VAL A 812 15.33 3.77 -26.18
C VAL A 812 15.11 2.68 -27.22
N SER A 813 15.95 2.67 -28.26
CA SER A 813 15.86 1.74 -29.39
C SER A 813 16.59 0.40 -29.15
N ALA A 814 17.28 0.24 -28.02
CA ALA A 814 17.95 -1.02 -27.70
C ALA A 814 16.94 -2.11 -27.34
N SER A 815 17.05 -3.29 -27.95
CA SER A 815 16.18 -4.45 -27.68
C SER A 815 16.43 -5.11 -26.32
N MET A 816 17.62 -4.90 -25.76
CA MET A 816 18.01 -5.39 -24.43
C MET A 816 18.49 -4.22 -23.58
N LEU A 817 17.93 -4.11 -22.39
CA LEU A 817 18.32 -3.18 -21.35
C LEU A 817 18.84 -3.97 -20.14
N GLN A 818 19.36 -3.26 -19.14
CA GLN A 818 19.87 -3.90 -17.93
C GLN A 818 19.32 -3.25 -16.68
N LEU A 819 18.70 -4.05 -15.81
CA LEU A 819 18.40 -3.67 -14.45
C LEU A 819 19.68 -3.77 -13.62
N ARG A 820 20.05 -2.67 -12.96
CA ARG A 820 21.14 -2.66 -11.98
C ARG A 820 20.57 -2.17 -10.65
N ILE A 821 20.84 -2.93 -9.58
CA ILE A 821 20.44 -2.60 -8.21
C ILE A 821 21.70 -2.49 -7.36
N TYR A 822 21.88 -1.33 -6.74
CA TYR A 822 23.05 -1.01 -5.93
C TYR A 822 22.66 -0.89 -4.45
N ASP A 823 23.60 -1.14 -3.55
CA ASP A 823 23.48 -0.61 -2.20
C ASP A 823 23.58 0.93 -2.27
N ALA A 824 22.77 1.65 -1.50
CA ALA A 824 22.82 3.11 -1.51
C ALA A 824 24.21 3.65 -1.12
N ASP A 825 24.96 2.91 -0.29
CA ASP A 825 26.30 3.25 0.17
C ASP A 825 27.42 2.69 -0.73
N ASP A 826 27.13 1.74 -1.64
CA ASP A 826 28.07 1.21 -2.65
C ASP A 826 27.43 1.24 -4.04
N ARG A 827 27.73 2.32 -4.78
CA ARG A 827 27.24 2.55 -6.14
C ARG A 827 28.15 1.98 -7.24
N LEU A 828 29.25 1.33 -6.88
CA LEU A 828 30.20 0.77 -7.84
C LEU A 828 29.91 -0.70 -8.11
N ASN A 829 29.54 -1.45 -7.07
CA ASN A 829 29.28 -2.89 -7.18
C ASN A 829 27.77 -3.16 -7.12
N PRO A 830 27.12 -3.53 -8.25
CA PRO A 830 25.71 -3.87 -8.22
C PRO A 830 25.48 -5.16 -7.43
N LEU A 831 24.53 -5.13 -6.52
CA LEU A 831 24.03 -6.30 -5.78
C LEU A 831 23.31 -7.26 -6.74
N ILE A 832 22.55 -6.71 -7.69
CA ILE A 832 21.82 -7.46 -8.70
C ILE A 832 22.06 -6.81 -10.06
N ARG A 833 22.33 -7.64 -11.06
CA ARG A 833 22.47 -7.25 -12.46
C ARG A 833 21.67 -8.23 -13.30
N GLU A 834 20.57 -7.77 -13.91
CA GLU A 834 19.63 -8.62 -14.64
C GLU A 834 19.31 -8.05 -16.02
N THR A 835 19.10 -8.93 -17.00
CA THR A 835 18.74 -8.51 -18.36
C THR A 835 17.26 -8.19 -18.45
N VAL A 836 16.90 -7.09 -19.13
CA VAL A 836 15.51 -6.67 -19.35
C VAL A 836 15.25 -6.62 -20.85
N LYS A 837 14.29 -7.42 -21.34
CA LYS A 837 13.85 -7.37 -22.75
C LYS A 837 13.02 -6.11 -22.97
N ASN A 838 13.37 -5.32 -23.98
CA ASN A 838 12.65 -4.09 -24.31
C ASN A 838 11.58 -4.33 -25.37
N ASN A 839 10.35 -4.58 -24.93
CA ASN A 839 9.20 -4.82 -25.82
C ASN A 839 8.45 -3.53 -26.17
N THR A 840 9.03 -2.35 -25.89
CA THR A 840 8.43 -1.06 -26.25
C THR A 840 8.61 -0.70 -27.72
N MET A 841 9.44 -1.46 -28.44
CA MET A 841 9.60 -1.31 -29.87
C MET A 841 8.44 -1.98 -30.59
N ILE A 842 7.65 -1.16 -31.28
CA ILE A 842 6.81 -1.63 -32.39
C ILE A 842 7.80 -2.07 -33.47
N GLU A 843 7.87 -3.37 -33.78
CA GLU A 843 8.44 -3.79 -35.07
C GLU A 843 7.61 -3.08 -36.15
N GLN A 844 8.23 -2.09 -36.79
CA GLN A 844 7.72 -1.60 -38.07
C GLN A 844 8.01 -2.71 -39.07
N ASP A 845 7.04 -3.60 -39.26
CA ASP A 845 6.99 -4.43 -40.46
C ASP A 845 6.98 -3.48 -41.66
N PHE A 846 8.08 -3.51 -42.41
CA PHE A 846 8.27 -2.77 -43.67
C PHE A 846 7.41 -3.34 -44.80
#